data_AF-G3ILP5-F1
#
_entry.id   AF-G3ILP5-F1
#
_cell.length_a   1.000
_cell.length_b   1.000
_cell.length_c   1.000
_cell.angle_alpha   90.00
_cell.angle_beta   90.00
_cell.angle_gamma   90.00
#
_symmetry.space_group_name_H-M   'P 1'
#
loop_
_entity.id
_entity.type
_entity.pdbx_description
1 polymer ?
#
loop_
_entity_poly.entity_id
_entity_poly.type
_entity_poly.pdbx_seq_one_letter_code
_entity_poly.pdbx_strand_id
1 'polypeptide(L)'
;MADTISCQHSMAFVLGWFANPIHADGDYPEFMKTLSTMPVFSEAEKEEVRGTADFFAFSFGPNNFRPSNTVVKMGQNVSLNLRQVLNWIKLEYDNPRILISENGWFTDSDIKTEDTTAIYMMKHFLNQVLQAIQFDEIRVFGYTAWSLLDGFEWQYAYMSRRGLFYVDFNSEQKERKPKTSAHYYKQIIQENGFPLKESTPDMQGQFPCDFSWGVTESVLKPEFMVSSPQFTDPHLYVWNATGNRLLQRVEGVRLKTKPSHCTDYVSIKKRVEMLAKMKVTHYQFALDWATILPTGNLSEVNRQVLRYYRCVVSEGLKLGVSPMVTLYHPTHSHLGLPEPLLNSGGWLNTYTAKAFQDYAGLCFQELGDLVKLWITINEPNRLSDMYNRTSNDTYRAAHNLMIAHAQVWRLYDRQYRPVQHGAVSLSLHSDWVEPANPYVDSHWKAAERFLLFEIAWFADPLFKTGDYPLAMKEYIASKNQQGLSRSVLPRFTPEESRLVKGTIDFYALNHFTTRFVIHKQLNSSRSMADRDVQFLQDITRLSSPSRLAVMPWGARKLLGWIQRNYGDMDIYITANGIDDLALENDGIRKYYLEKYIQEALKAYLIDKVKIKGYYAFKLTEEKSKPRFGFFTSDFKAKSSVEFYSKLISRSGFPSETSNPACGQPPEDTDCTICSFFTQKKSLIFFGCCFISTLAVLLSITIFHHRKRRFHKSKNLENIPLKEGHSRVLS
;
A
#
# COMPACT_ATOMS: atom_id res chain seq x y z
N MET A 1 39.80 11.57 6.60
CA MET A 1 41.05 11.46 5.80
C MET A 1 41.99 10.43 6.43
N ALA A 2 42.31 10.53 7.73
CA ALA A 2 43.12 9.53 8.43
C ALA A 2 42.57 8.09 8.33
N ASP A 3 41.27 7.89 8.54
CA ASP A 3 40.66 6.55 8.45
C ASP A 3 40.75 5.92 7.05
N THR A 4 40.62 6.74 6.00
CA THR A 4 40.73 6.29 4.61
C THR A 4 42.15 5.82 4.27
N ILE A 5 43.17 6.53 4.78
CA ILE A 5 44.57 6.14 4.62
C ILE A 5 44.83 4.81 5.36
N SER A 6 44.28 4.64 6.56
CA SER A 6 44.37 3.37 7.29
C SER A 6 43.71 2.20 6.54
N CYS A 7 42.58 2.43 5.86
CA CYS A 7 41.98 1.43 4.97
C CYS A 7 42.89 1.10 3.78
N GLN A 8 43.52 2.09 3.15
CA GLN A 8 44.47 1.87 2.04
C GLN A 8 45.67 1.05 2.51
N HIS A 9 46.25 1.38 3.67
CA HIS A 9 47.37 0.63 4.23
C HIS A 9 46.97 -0.81 4.58
N SER A 10 45.77 -1.03 5.12
CA SER A 10 45.22 -2.37 5.37
C SER A 10 45.13 -3.20 4.07
N MET A 11 44.58 -2.62 3.00
CA MET A 11 44.48 -3.29 1.70
C MET A 11 45.85 -3.56 1.07
N ALA A 12 46.75 -2.58 1.11
CA ALA A 12 48.12 -2.74 0.62
C ALA A 12 48.90 -3.81 1.39
N PHE A 13 48.71 -3.91 2.71
CA PHE A 13 49.39 -4.89 3.55
C PHE A 13 48.94 -6.33 3.30
N VAL A 14 47.69 -6.54 2.87
CA VAL A 14 47.13 -7.87 2.62
C VAL A 14 47.21 -8.25 1.15
N LEU A 15 46.60 -7.44 0.28
CA LEU A 15 46.51 -7.73 -1.15
C LEU A 15 47.72 -7.16 -1.90
N GLY A 16 48.06 -5.90 -1.63
CA GLY A 16 49.19 -5.22 -2.29
C GLY A 16 50.54 -5.88 -2.07
N TRP A 17 50.73 -6.57 -0.95
CA TRP A 17 51.96 -7.30 -0.64
C TRP A 17 52.38 -8.24 -1.78
N PHE A 18 51.44 -8.98 -2.36
CA PHE A 18 51.70 -9.86 -3.51
C PHE A 18 51.28 -9.23 -4.84
N ALA A 19 50.21 -8.44 -4.84
CA ALA A 19 49.65 -7.91 -6.07
C ALA A 19 50.49 -6.77 -6.67
N ASN A 20 51.15 -5.92 -5.86
CA ASN A 20 52.00 -4.85 -6.40
C ASN A 20 53.22 -5.40 -7.16
N PRO A 21 54.01 -6.35 -6.61
CA PRO A 21 55.12 -6.93 -7.36
C PRO A 21 54.67 -7.58 -8.68
N ILE A 22 53.56 -8.33 -8.65
CA ILE A 22 53.13 -9.13 -9.81
C ILE A 22 52.40 -8.28 -10.87
N HIS A 23 51.51 -7.37 -10.45
CA HIS A 23 50.59 -6.67 -11.35
C HIS A 23 50.90 -5.19 -11.56
N ALA A 24 51.83 -4.60 -10.80
CA ALA A 24 52.18 -3.18 -10.90
C ALA A 24 53.62 -2.97 -11.40
N ASP A 25 54.57 -2.71 -10.50
CA ASP A 25 55.91 -2.19 -10.82
C ASP A 25 57.06 -3.18 -10.48
N GLY A 26 56.75 -4.40 -10.03
CA GLY A 26 57.77 -5.39 -9.70
C GLY A 26 58.26 -5.32 -8.25
N ASP A 27 57.79 -4.37 -7.44
CA ASP A 27 58.29 -4.15 -6.08
C ASP A 27 57.16 -4.16 -5.03
N TYR A 28 57.53 -4.25 -3.75
CA TYR A 28 56.56 -4.18 -2.65
C TYR A 28 55.88 -2.80 -2.56
N PRO A 29 54.70 -2.67 -1.93
CA PRO A 29 54.09 -1.36 -1.70
C PRO A 29 55.00 -0.45 -0.86
N GLU A 30 55.09 0.84 -1.21
CA GLU A 30 55.96 1.82 -0.53
C GLU A 30 55.78 1.86 1.00
N PHE A 31 54.54 1.81 1.47
CA PHE A 31 54.24 1.77 2.90
C PHE A 31 54.91 0.57 3.60
N MET A 32 54.98 -0.59 2.95
CA MET A 32 55.61 -1.79 3.51
C MET A 32 57.13 -1.71 3.50
N LYS A 33 57.74 -1.01 2.54
CA LYS A 33 59.21 -0.82 2.48
C LYS A 33 59.76 -0.06 3.68
N THR A 34 58.92 0.71 4.37
CA THR A 34 59.29 1.39 5.62
C THR A 34 59.49 0.44 6.81
N LEU A 35 59.07 -0.82 6.69
CA LEU A 35 59.25 -1.85 7.72
C LEU A 35 60.66 -2.44 7.60
N SER A 36 61.42 -2.41 8.70
CA SER A 36 62.84 -2.77 8.76
C SER A 36 63.17 -4.23 8.40
N THR A 37 62.17 -5.10 8.25
CA THR A 37 62.32 -6.54 8.02
C THR A 37 61.99 -6.98 6.60
N MET A 38 61.61 -6.07 5.69
CA MET A 38 61.22 -6.44 4.33
C MET A 38 62.46 -6.74 3.47
N PRO A 39 62.54 -7.90 2.79
CA PRO A 39 63.52 -8.13 1.75
C PRO A 39 63.40 -7.10 0.62
N VAL A 40 64.48 -6.87 -0.12
CA VAL A 40 64.54 -5.90 -1.22
C VAL A 40 64.70 -6.65 -2.54
N PHE A 41 63.82 -6.37 -3.50
CA PHE A 41 64.01 -6.84 -4.88
C PHE A 41 65.12 -6.05 -5.57
N SER A 42 66.06 -6.75 -6.20
CA SER A 42 66.96 -6.14 -7.17
C SER A 42 66.21 -5.69 -8.42
N GLU A 43 66.75 -4.73 -9.17
CA GLU A 43 66.09 -4.24 -10.40
C GLU A 43 65.85 -5.34 -11.45
N ALA A 44 66.72 -6.36 -11.50
CA ALA A 44 66.53 -7.51 -12.38
C ALA A 44 65.34 -8.38 -11.93
N GLU A 45 65.20 -8.63 -10.63
CA GLU A 45 64.08 -9.40 -10.08
C GLU A 45 62.75 -8.66 -10.25
N LYS A 46 62.73 -7.32 -10.11
CA LYS A 46 61.52 -6.52 -10.35
C LYS A 46 60.99 -6.73 -11.77
N GLU A 47 61.87 -6.66 -12.76
CA GLU A 47 61.49 -6.87 -14.17
C GLU A 47 61.06 -8.31 -14.44
N GLU A 48 61.65 -9.29 -13.76
CA GLU A 48 61.28 -10.71 -13.89
C GLU A 48 59.92 -11.02 -13.25
N VAL A 49 59.55 -10.36 -12.15
CA VAL A 49 58.29 -10.60 -11.42
C VAL A 49 57.13 -9.79 -12.01
N ARG A 50 57.39 -8.58 -12.50
CA ARG A 50 56.36 -7.70 -13.04
C ARG A 50 55.68 -8.32 -14.26
N GLY A 51 54.35 -8.34 -14.27
CA GLY A 51 53.57 -8.83 -15.40
C GLY A 51 53.55 -10.35 -15.54
N THR A 52 53.96 -11.11 -14.51
CA THR A 52 53.98 -12.58 -14.52
C THR A 52 52.61 -13.25 -14.35
N ALA A 53 51.52 -12.51 -14.58
CA ALA A 53 50.16 -13.02 -14.49
C ALA A 53 49.29 -12.51 -15.64
N ASP A 54 48.75 -13.44 -16.44
CA ASP A 54 47.90 -13.15 -17.60
C ASP A 54 46.55 -12.50 -17.23
N PHE A 55 46.13 -12.68 -15.97
CA PHE A 55 44.92 -12.12 -15.39
C PHE A 55 45.03 -12.06 -13.87
N PHE A 56 44.19 -11.25 -13.25
CA PHE A 56 44.11 -11.13 -11.80
C PHE A 56 43.19 -12.23 -11.24
N ALA A 57 43.76 -13.23 -10.57
CA ALA A 57 43.01 -14.27 -9.88
C ALA A 57 42.69 -13.82 -8.45
N PHE A 58 41.40 -13.61 -8.15
CA PHE A 58 40.97 -13.05 -6.87
C PHE A 58 40.18 -14.04 -6.03
N SER A 59 40.70 -14.37 -4.84
CA SER A 59 40.00 -15.12 -3.80
C SER A 59 39.34 -14.15 -2.81
N PHE A 60 38.05 -14.36 -2.56
CA PHE A 60 37.26 -13.58 -1.61
C PHE A 60 36.31 -14.51 -0.86
N GLY A 61 36.76 -15.02 0.29
CA GLY A 61 36.01 -16.00 1.08
C GLY A 61 36.31 -15.91 2.57
N PRO A 62 35.72 -16.80 3.39
CA PRO A 62 35.87 -16.76 4.85
C PRO A 62 37.31 -16.84 5.34
N ASN A 63 38.21 -17.47 4.58
CA ASN A 63 39.63 -17.57 4.90
C ASN A 63 40.31 -16.20 4.97
N ASN A 64 39.85 -15.20 4.22
CA ASN A 64 40.37 -13.85 4.30
C ASN A 64 39.87 -13.09 5.54
N PHE A 65 38.80 -13.56 6.20
CA PHE A 65 38.12 -12.84 7.27
C PHE A 65 38.18 -13.53 8.63
N ARG A 66 38.55 -14.82 8.64
CA ARG A 66 38.55 -15.67 9.83
C ARG A 66 39.85 -16.49 9.92
N PRO A 67 40.47 -16.59 11.11
CA PRO A 67 40.12 -15.93 12.37
C PRO A 67 40.25 -14.38 12.34
N SER A 68 39.78 -13.70 13.38
CA SER A 68 39.65 -12.23 13.38
C SER A 68 40.98 -11.47 13.26
N ASN A 69 42.11 -12.15 13.51
CA ASN A 69 43.48 -11.67 13.36
C ASN A 69 44.07 -11.89 11.96
N THR A 70 43.34 -12.51 11.01
CA THR A 70 43.84 -12.72 9.64
C THR A 70 44.09 -11.41 8.89
N VAL A 71 43.26 -10.39 9.10
CA VAL A 71 43.39 -9.07 8.43
C VAL A 71 44.00 -8.07 9.38
N VAL A 72 45.03 -7.35 8.93
CA VAL A 72 45.58 -6.19 9.65
C VAL A 72 44.66 -5.00 9.45
N LYS A 73 43.67 -4.85 10.33
CA LYS A 73 42.56 -3.89 10.17
C LYS A 73 42.93 -2.42 10.34
N MET A 74 44.09 -2.10 10.94
CA MET A 74 44.51 -0.72 11.25
C MET A 74 43.43 0.10 12.00
N GLY A 75 42.72 -0.54 12.93
CA GLY A 75 41.61 0.07 13.69
C GLY A 75 40.30 0.26 12.91
N GLN A 76 40.22 -0.23 11.66
CA GLN A 76 39.07 -0.06 10.78
C GLN A 76 38.10 -1.26 10.81
N ASN A 77 36.92 -1.06 10.22
CA ASN A 77 35.89 -2.09 10.12
C ASN A 77 36.08 -2.97 8.88
N VAL A 78 35.94 -4.27 9.06
CA VAL A 78 35.92 -5.25 7.96
C VAL A 78 34.54 -5.23 7.29
N SER A 79 34.53 -5.28 5.96
CA SER A 79 33.33 -5.30 5.13
C SER A 79 33.36 -6.45 4.12
N LEU A 80 32.23 -7.09 3.88
CA LEU A 80 32.06 -8.12 2.86
C LEU A 80 31.65 -7.53 1.48
N ASN A 81 32.03 -6.29 1.20
CA ASN A 81 31.66 -5.58 -0.02
C ASN A 81 32.62 -5.91 -1.17
N LEU A 82 32.31 -7.00 -1.89
CA LEU A 82 33.08 -7.47 -3.04
C LEU A 82 33.14 -6.43 -4.17
N ARG A 83 32.05 -5.69 -4.42
CA ARG A 83 32.02 -4.63 -5.46
C ARG A 83 33.07 -3.56 -5.22
N GLN A 84 33.21 -3.09 -3.97
CA GLN A 84 34.21 -2.08 -3.61
C GLN A 84 35.63 -2.59 -3.77
N VAL A 85 35.91 -3.84 -3.38
CA VAL A 85 37.26 -4.42 -3.53
C VAL A 85 37.61 -4.64 -5.00
N LEU A 86 36.64 -5.04 -5.84
CA LEU A 86 36.86 -5.12 -7.29
C LEU A 86 37.17 -3.75 -7.90
N ASN A 87 36.49 -2.68 -7.46
CA ASN A 87 36.81 -1.31 -7.88
C ASN A 87 38.22 -0.90 -7.43
N TRP A 88 38.61 -1.27 -6.21
CA TRP A 88 39.95 -1.02 -5.71
C TRP A 88 41.00 -1.71 -6.59
N ILE A 89 40.82 -2.99 -6.93
CA ILE A 89 41.71 -3.73 -7.85
C ILE A 89 41.77 -3.04 -9.22
N LYS A 90 40.63 -2.60 -9.77
CA LYS A 90 40.58 -1.86 -11.04
C LYS A 90 41.44 -0.60 -11.00
N LEU A 91 41.35 0.18 -9.92
CA LEU A 91 42.05 1.46 -9.79
C LEU A 91 43.54 1.29 -9.52
N GLU A 92 43.93 0.29 -8.72
CA GLU A 92 45.34 0.08 -8.32
C GLU A 92 46.17 -0.63 -9.39
N TYR A 93 45.56 -1.50 -10.21
CA TYR A 93 46.28 -2.39 -11.14
C TYR A 93 45.86 -2.21 -12.60
N ASP A 94 45.48 -0.99 -12.98
CA ASP A 94 45.18 -0.58 -14.36
C ASP A 94 44.11 -1.44 -15.08
N ASN A 95 42.96 -1.63 -14.41
CA ASN A 95 41.79 -2.35 -14.93
C ASN A 95 42.11 -3.74 -15.55
N PRO A 96 42.67 -4.67 -14.76
CA PRO A 96 43.06 -5.97 -15.26
C PRO A 96 41.82 -6.83 -15.55
N ARG A 97 42.00 -7.91 -16.32
CA ARG A 97 40.98 -8.96 -16.40
C ARG A 97 40.94 -9.73 -15.08
N ILE A 98 39.75 -9.91 -14.50
CA ILE A 98 39.60 -10.54 -13.18
C ILE A 98 38.86 -11.88 -13.29
N LEU A 99 39.46 -12.93 -12.73
CA LEU A 99 38.80 -14.20 -12.42
C LEU A 99 38.56 -14.26 -10.91
N ILE A 100 37.31 -14.36 -10.48
CA ILE A 100 37.01 -14.65 -9.08
C ILE A 100 37.27 -16.15 -8.87
N SER A 101 38.47 -16.48 -8.40
CA SER A 101 38.99 -17.85 -8.32
C SER A 101 38.42 -18.63 -7.13
N GLU A 102 37.92 -17.93 -6.11
CA GLU A 102 37.23 -18.50 -4.97
C GLU A 102 36.22 -17.48 -4.40
N ASN A 103 34.94 -17.83 -4.37
CA ASN A 103 33.96 -17.07 -3.61
C ASN A 103 32.86 -17.95 -3.01
N GLY A 104 32.49 -17.65 -1.77
CA GLY A 104 31.46 -18.36 -1.04
C GLY A 104 31.49 -17.99 0.43
N TRP A 105 30.59 -18.60 1.19
CA TRP A 105 30.58 -18.51 2.64
C TRP A 105 30.52 -19.91 3.25
N PHE A 106 30.41 -20.00 4.57
CA PHE A 106 30.30 -21.27 5.28
C PHE A 106 29.00 -21.32 6.08
N THR A 107 28.56 -22.54 6.39
CA THR A 107 27.51 -22.83 7.38
C THR A 107 28.10 -23.64 8.52
N ASP A 108 27.39 -23.70 9.63
CA ASP A 108 27.72 -24.62 10.72
C ASP A 108 27.56 -26.09 10.25
N SER A 109 28.28 -27.01 10.90
CA SER A 109 28.35 -28.42 10.48
C SER A 109 27.05 -29.23 10.63
N ASP A 110 26.11 -28.75 11.44
CA ASP A 110 24.78 -29.33 11.63
C ASP A 110 23.85 -29.07 10.44
N ILE A 111 24.13 -28.03 9.64
CA ILE A 111 23.43 -27.74 8.40
C ILE A 111 23.80 -28.79 7.34
N LYS A 112 22.80 -29.60 6.95
CA LYS A 112 22.97 -30.67 5.95
C LYS A 112 22.73 -30.16 4.53
N THR A 113 21.54 -30.38 3.98
CA THR A 113 21.19 -30.00 2.60
C THR A 113 20.41 -28.70 2.49
N GLU A 114 19.78 -28.24 3.58
CA GLU A 114 19.02 -26.99 3.64
C GLU A 114 19.91 -25.83 4.09
N ASP A 115 20.60 -25.20 3.14
CA ASP A 115 21.60 -24.17 3.38
C ASP A 115 21.13 -22.79 2.87
N THR A 116 19.96 -22.36 3.35
CA THR A 116 19.33 -21.09 2.95
C THR A 116 20.29 -19.90 3.12
N THR A 117 21.10 -19.86 4.17
CA THR A 117 22.09 -18.79 4.37
C THR A 117 23.15 -18.75 3.26
N ALA A 118 23.59 -19.90 2.75
CA ALA A 118 24.54 -19.98 1.65
C ALA A 118 23.95 -19.43 0.34
N ILE A 119 22.67 -19.69 0.04
CA ILE A 119 21.96 -19.08 -1.09
C ILE A 119 21.97 -17.56 -0.99
N TYR A 120 21.64 -17.00 0.18
CA TYR A 120 21.56 -15.54 0.36
C TYR A 120 22.94 -14.87 0.32
N MET A 121 23.99 -15.53 0.81
CA MET A 121 25.38 -15.05 0.64
C MET A 121 25.81 -15.08 -0.83
N MET A 122 25.48 -16.16 -1.55
CA MET A 122 25.76 -16.25 -2.99
C MET A 122 25.00 -15.20 -3.80
N LYS A 123 23.72 -14.96 -3.48
CA LYS A 123 22.93 -13.83 -4.01
C LYS A 123 23.66 -12.50 -3.82
N HIS A 124 24.25 -12.29 -2.64
CA HIS A 124 24.99 -11.08 -2.31
C HIS A 124 26.22 -10.87 -3.17
N PHE A 125 27.09 -11.87 -3.22
CA PHE A 125 28.32 -11.75 -3.98
C PHE A 125 28.06 -11.66 -5.48
N LEU A 126 27.20 -12.52 -6.05
CA LEU A 126 26.86 -12.45 -7.47
C LEU A 126 26.25 -11.09 -7.86
N ASN A 127 25.42 -10.50 -6.99
CA ASN A 127 24.80 -9.21 -7.29
C ASN A 127 25.85 -8.08 -7.28
N GLN A 128 26.80 -8.14 -6.35
CA GLN A 128 27.93 -7.20 -6.33
C GLN A 128 28.84 -7.34 -7.55
N VAL A 129 29.10 -8.58 -8.00
CA VAL A 129 29.87 -8.85 -9.23
C VAL A 129 29.14 -8.33 -10.47
N LEU A 130 27.83 -8.58 -10.58
CA LEU A 130 27.05 -8.09 -11.70
C LEU A 130 27.04 -6.55 -11.75
N GLN A 131 26.92 -5.89 -10.60
CA GLN A 131 27.02 -4.43 -10.52
C GLN A 131 28.40 -3.91 -10.91
N ALA A 132 29.47 -4.58 -10.47
CA ALA A 132 30.84 -4.26 -10.86
C ALA A 132 31.05 -4.33 -12.39
N ILE A 133 30.45 -5.33 -13.04
CA ILE A 133 30.50 -5.46 -14.51
C ILE A 133 29.67 -4.38 -15.19
N GLN A 134 28.41 -4.20 -14.78
CA GLN A 134 27.43 -3.38 -15.50
C GLN A 134 27.57 -1.87 -15.26
N PHE A 135 27.93 -1.45 -14.05
CA PHE A 135 27.94 -0.05 -13.65
C PHE A 135 29.34 0.51 -13.43
N ASP A 136 30.30 -0.34 -13.07
CA ASP A 136 31.68 0.09 -12.77
C ASP A 136 32.66 -0.30 -13.89
N GLU A 137 32.18 -0.95 -14.96
CA GLU A 137 32.97 -1.37 -16.13
C GLU A 137 34.20 -2.21 -15.76
N ILE A 138 34.08 -3.06 -14.73
CA ILE A 138 35.15 -3.95 -14.28
C ILE A 138 35.15 -5.22 -15.12
N ARG A 139 36.34 -5.63 -15.60
CA ARG A 139 36.53 -6.74 -16.55
C ARG A 139 36.56 -8.11 -15.86
N VAL A 140 35.53 -8.41 -15.07
CA VAL A 140 35.34 -9.76 -14.50
C VAL A 140 34.88 -10.71 -15.60
N PHE A 141 35.60 -11.81 -15.82
CA PHE A 141 35.29 -12.77 -16.90
C PHE A 141 34.93 -14.17 -16.39
N GLY A 142 35.04 -14.44 -15.09
CA GLY A 142 34.68 -15.74 -14.52
C GLY A 142 34.43 -15.67 -13.02
N TYR A 143 33.67 -16.64 -12.53
CA TYR A 143 33.30 -16.78 -11.12
C TYR A 143 33.34 -18.25 -10.70
N THR A 144 34.08 -18.53 -9.62
CA THR A 144 34.23 -19.88 -9.06
C THR A 144 33.54 -19.94 -7.70
N ALA A 145 32.35 -20.55 -7.66
CA ALA A 145 31.67 -20.86 -6.41
C ALA A 145 32.52 -21.86 -5.60
N TRP A 146 32.76 -21.54 -4.33
CA TRP A 146 33.54 -22.38 -3.43
C TRP A 146 32.69 -22.90 -2.26
N SER A 147 32.64 -24.22 -2.02
CA SER A 147 33.34 -25.32 -2.70
C SER A 147 32.38 -26.26 -3.44
N LEU A 148 32.93 -27.19 -4.24
CA LEU A 148 32.11 -28.23 -4.87
C LEU A 148 31.45 -29.12 -3.82
N LEU A 149 32.21 -29.65 -2.85
CA LEU A 149 31.69 -30.55 -1.82
C LEU A 149 32.23 -30.18 -0.43
N ASP A 150 31.52 -30.63 0.60
CA ASP A 150 31.98 -30.50 1.99
C ASP A 150 33.27 -31.29 2.20
N GLY A 151 34.23 -30.70 2.92
CA GLY A 151 35.53 -31.30 3.19
C GLY A 151 36.13 -30.86 4.53
N PHE A 152 37.45 -31.00 4.65
CA PHE A 152 38.22 -30.55 5.81
C PHE A 152 38.56 -29.05 5.66
N GLU A 153 38.05 -28.22 6.56
CA GLU A 153 38.15 -26.75 6.55
C GLU A 153 39.31 -26.23 7.42
N TRP A 154 40.51 -26.76 7.20
CA TRP A 154 41.76 -26.29 7.83
C TRP A 154 41.66 -26.29 9.37
N GLN A 155 41.97 -25.16 10.04
CA GLN A 155 41.86 -25.07 11.49
C GLN A 155 40.44 -25.28 12.03
N TYR A 156 39.41 -25.19 11.19
CA TYR A 156 38.01 -25.45 11.55
C TYR A 156 37.60 -26.91 11.35
N ALA A 157 38.50 -27.75 10.81
CA ALA A 157 38.30 -29.17 10.58
C ALA A 157 36.93 -29.47 9.93
N TYR A 158 36.05 -30.20 10.61
CA TYR A 158 34.71 -30.53 10.12
C TYR A 158 33.59 -29.76 10.82
N MET A 159 33.93 -28.70 11.59
CA MET A 159 32.95 -27.89 12.34
C MET A 159 32.16 -26.91 11.47
N SER A 160 32.64 -26.65 10.25
CA SER A 160 32.00 -25.81 9.25
C SER A 160 31.89 -26.53 7.91
N ARG A 161 30.94 -26.12 7.08
CA ARG A 161 30.70 -26.67 5.74
C ARG A 161 30.67 -25.56 4.70
N ARG A 162 31.27 -25.80 3.52
CA ARG A 162 31.33 -24.84 2.40
C ARG A 162 30.86 -25.42 1.07
N GLY A 163 30.59 -26.72 1.01
CA GLY A 163 30.26 -27.40 -0.22
C GLY A 163 28.86 -27.10 -0.73
N LEU A 164 28.72 -27.00 -2.04
CA LEU A 164 27.43 -27.09 -2.75
C LEU A 164 26.81 -28.48 -2.61
N PHE A 165 27.64 -29.52 -2.42
CA PHE A 165 27.21 -30.88 -2.15
C PHE A 165 27.53 -31.28 -0.70
N TYR A 166 26.49 -31.70 0.02
CA TYR A 166 26.61 -32.28 1.35
C TYR A 166 27.29 -33.66 1.27
N VAL A 167 28.19 -33.90 2.21
CA VAL A 167 28.83 -35.20 2.42
C VAL A 167 28.65 -35.60 3.88
N ASP A 168 28.09 -36.78 4.11
CA ASP A 168 28.06 -37.41 5.42
C ASP A 168 29.41 -38.08 5.68
N PHE A 169 30.24 -37.50 6.55
CA PHE A 169 31.57 -38.00 6.84
C PHE A 169 31.58 -39.33 7.61
N ASN A 170 30.45 -39.72 8.23
CA ASN A 170 30.30 -40.97 8.95
C ASN A 170 29.80 -42.13 8.07
N SER A 171 29.24 -41.82 6.89
CA SER A 171 28.80 -42.82 5.93
C SER A 171 29.97 -43.38 5.12
N GLU A 172 30.07 -44.69 4.96
CA GLU A 172 31.11 -45.32 4.11
C GLU A 172 31.02 -44.86 2.65
N GLN A 173 29.80 -44.60 2.15
CA GLN A 173 29.55 -44.28 0.75
C GLN A 173 29.95 -42.84 0.38
N LYS A 174 30.02 -41.93 1.36
CA LYS A 174 30.32 -40.50 1.15
C LYS A 174 29.55 -39.89 -0.03
N GLU A 175 28.27 -40.23 -0.15
CA GLU A 175 27.44 -39.76 -1.26
C GLU A 175 27.41 -38.22 -1.31
N ARG A 176 27.47 -37.64 -2.52
CA ARG A 176 27.43 -36.18 -2.74
C ARG A 176 25.98 -35.77 -2.96
N LYS A 177 25.33 -35.32 -1.90
CA LYS A 177 23.91 -34.93 -1.94
C LYS A 177 23.81 -33.43 -2.25
N PRO A 178 23.13 -33.01 -3.33
CA PRO A 178 23.04 -31.59 -3.66
C PRO A 178 22.33 -30.82 -2.54
N LYS A 179 22.93 -29.70 -2.11
CA LYS A 179 22.28 -28.76 -1.20
C LYS A 179 21.39 -27.81 -1.98
N THR A 180 20.59 -27.02 -1.27
CA THR A 180 19.73 -26.00 -1.91
C THR A 180 20.54 -24.95 -2.66
N SER A 181 21.76 -24.62 -2.20
CA SER A 181 22.71 -23.77 -2.92
C SER A 181 23.18 -24.36 -4.25
N ALA A 182 23.34 -25.68 -4.37
CA ALA A 182 23.66 -26.33 -5.65
C ALA A 182 22.54 -26.15 -6.67
N HIS A 183 21.29 -26.33 -6.25
CA HIS A 183 20.12 -26.09 -7.10
C HIS A 183 20.03 -24.63 -7.55
N TYR A 184 20.24 -23.70 -6.63
CA TYR A 184 20.29 -22.27 -6.93
C TYR A 184 21.40 -21.92 -7.91
N TYR A 185 22.63 -22.36 -7.67
CA TYR A 185 23.78 -22.07 -8.53
C TYR A 185 23.63 -22.69 -9.93
N LYS A 186 23.07 -23.90 -10.01
CA LYS A 186 22.69 -24.53 -11.29
C LYS A 186 21.74 -23.63 -12.07
N GLN A 187 20.72 -23.07 -11.43
CA GLN A 187 19.78 -22.15 -12.09
C GLN A 187 20.47 -20.86 -12.56
N ILE A 188 21.33 -20.28 -11.73
CA ILE A 188 22.12 -19.09 -12.12
C ILE A 188 22.94 -19.35 -13.38
N ILE A 189 23.62 -20.49 -13.46
CA ILE A 189 24.41 -20.87 -14.64
C ILE A 189 23.50 -21.04 -15.86
N GLN A 190 22.37 -21.74 -15.72
CA GLN A 190 21.44 -21.99 -16.81
C GLN A 190 20.81 -20.71 -17.39
N GLU A 191 20.52 -19.73 -16.53
CA GLU A 191 19.91 -18.46 -16.91
C GLU A 191 20.96 -17.35 -17.15
N ASN A 192 22.26 -17.67 -17.01
CA ASN A 192 23.38 -16.73 -17.09
C ASN A 192 23.17 -15.46 -16.24
N GLY A 193 22.62 -15.61 -15.04
CA GLY A 193 22.25 -14.48 -14.19
C GLY A 193 21.08 -14.77 -13.27
N PHE A 194 20.49 -13.71 -12.71
CA PHE A 194 19.33 -13.83 -11.82
C PHE A 194 18.06 -14.16 -12.60
N PRO A 195 17.22 -15.08 -12.09
CA PRO A 195 16.10 -15.58 -12.84
C PRO A 195 15.02 -14.53 -13.10
N LEU A 196 14.52 -14.55 -14.34
CA LEU A 196 13.42 -13.70 -14.82
C LEU A 196 12.08 -14.45 -14.92
N LYS A 197 12.01 -15.71 -14.47
CA LYS A 197 10.83 -16.60 -14.65
C LYS A 197 9.49 -15.99 -14.23
N GLU A 198 9.49 -15.11 -13.23
CA GLU A 198 8.25 -14.46 -12.77
C GLU A 198 7.90 -13.16 -13.51
N SER A 199 8.80 -12.62 -14.34
CA SER A 199 8.55 -11.45 -15.17
C SER A 199 7.99 -11.89 -16.51
N THR A 200 6.69 -11.65 -16.71
CA THR A 200 6.06 -11.82 -18.02
C THR A 200 6.17 -10.52 -18.84
N PRO A 201 6.24 -10.59 -20.18
CA PRO A 201 6.30 -9.39 -21.02
C PRO A 201 5.18 -8.39 -20.72
N ASP A 202 5.43 -7.12 -21.00
CA ASP A 202 4.42 -6.08 -20.84
C ASP A 202 3.21 -6.36 -21.75
N MET A 203 2.02 -6.08 -21.22
CA MET A 203 0.77 -6.33 -21.93
C MET A 203 0.25 -5.03 -22.53
N GLN A 204 -0.23 -5.11 -23.76
CA GLN A 204 -1.01 -4.05 -24.38
C GLN A 204 -2.50 -4.30 -24.08
N GLY A 205 -3.20 -3.28 -23.60
CA GLY A 205 -4.61 -3.38 -23.26
C GLY A 205 -5.10 -2.23 -22.39
N GLN A 206 -6.41 -2.21 -22.19
CA GLN A 206 -7.09 -1.18 -21.40
C GLN A 206 -7.95 -1.82 -20.31
N PHE A 207 -8.10 -1.09 -19.21
CA PHE A 207 -9.10 -1.36 -18.18
C PHE A 207 -10.50 -0.94 -18.66
N PRO A 208 -11.58 -1.42 -18.01
CA PRO A 208 -12.94 -0.96 -18.28
C PRO A 208 -13.10 0.56 -18.19
N CYS A 209 -14.06 1.13 -18.92
CA CYS A 209 -14.30 2.57 -18.90
C CYS A 209 -14.83 3.09 -17.56
N ASP A 210 -15.48 2.23 -16.77
CA ASP A 210 -15.94 2.53 -15.41
C ASP A 210 -14.87 2.25 -14.34
N PHE A 211 -13.63 1.94 -14.72
CA PHE A 211 -12.55 1.64 -13.77
C PHE A 211 -12.21 2.86 -12.89
N SER A 212 -12.21 2.65 -11.57
CA SER A 212 -11.91 3.68 -10.58
C SER A 212 -10.40 3.94 -10.52
N TRP A 213 -9.95 5.00 -11.20
CA TRP A 213 -8.61 5.55 -11.08
C TRP A 213 -8.52 6.49 -9.88
N GLY A 214 -7.87 6.04 -8.83
CA GLY A 214 -7.84 6.71 -7.55
C GLY A 214 -6.46 7.18 -7.09
N VAL A 215 -6.47 8.09 -6.12
CA VAL A 215 -5.33 8.39 -5.26
C VAL A 215 -5.78 8.37 -3.81
N THR A 216 -4.93 7.84 -2.94
CA THR A 216 -5.23 7.69 -1.50
C THR A 216 -4.49 8.73 -0.68
N GLU A 217 -5.18 9.24 0.33
CA GLU A 217 -4.64 10.02 1.42
C GLU A 217 -5.01 9.32 2.73
N SER A 218 -4.18 9.48 3.77
CA SER A 218 -4.46 8.89 5.09
C SER A 218 -5.52 9.72 5.84
N VAL A 219 -5.34 9.95 7.14
CA VAL A 219 -6.23 10.82 7.93
C VAL A 219 -6.06 12.27 7.46
N LEU A 220 -7.15 12.88 6.97
CA LEU A 220 -7.17 14.31 6.67
C LEU A 220 -7.33 15.10 7.96
N LYS A 221 -6.33 15.91 8.30
CA LYS A 221 -6.45 16.84 9.42
C LYS A 221 -7.43 17.97 9.06
N PRO A 222 -8.50 18.16 9.84
CA PRO A 222 -9.47 19.22 9.57
C PRO A 222 -8.91 20.58 9.94
N GLU A 223 -9.27 21.60 9.16
CA GLU A 223 -9.03 23.00 9.51
C GLU A 223 -10.24 23.53 10.29
N PHE A 224 -10.02 23.96 11.52
CA PHE A 224 -11.10 24.46 12.41
C PHE A 224 -11.55 25.87 12.06
N MET A 225 -10.72 26.65 11.36
CA MET A 225 -11.03 28.01 10.95
C MET A 225 -10.76 28.22 9.46
N VAL A 226 -11.68 28.93 8.83
CA VAL A 226 -11.56 29.42 7.47
C VAL A 226 -10.39 30.40 7.41
N SER A 227 -9.41 30.16 6.54
CA SER A 227 -8.14 30.91 6.55
C SER A 227 -8.12 32.10 5.59
N SER A 228 -9.25 32.50 5.01
CA SER A 228 -9.32 33.68 4.14
C SER A 228 -9.57 34.95 4.96
N PRO A 229 -8.54 35.76 5.27
CA PRO A 229 -8.68 36.96 6.10
C PRO A 229 -9.63 37.99 5.48
N GLN A 230 -9.82 37.97 4.15
CA GLN A 230 -10.72 38.88 3.44
C GLN A 230 -12.18 38.79 3.88
N PHE A 231 -12.59 37.66 4.49
CA PHE A 231 -14.00 37.41 4.82
C PHE A 231 -14.22 36.90 6.25
N THR A 232 -13.16 36.78 7.06
CA THR A 232 -13.26 36.33 8.44
C THR A 232 -13.06 37.44 9.47
N ASP A 233 -12.32 38.50 9.13
CA ASP A 233 -12.15 39.64 10.01
C ASP A 233 -13.38 40.57 9.93
N PRO A 234 -14.20 40.67 10.99
CA PRO A 234 -15.37 41.55 10.98
C PRO A 234 -15.01 43.02 11.25
N HIS A 235 -13.74 43.34 11.54
CA HIS A 235 -13.36 44.69 11.94
C HIS A 235 -13.13 45.60 10.72
N LEU A 236 -13.52 46.86 10.87
CA LEU A 236 -13.25 47.90 9.88
C LEU A 236 -11.87 48.52 10.16
N TYR A 237 -11.09 48.75 9.10
CA TYR A 237 -9.80 49.42 9.18
C TYR A 237 -9.76 50.63 8.26
N VAL A 238 -9.17 51.73 8.75
CA VAL A 238 -8.79 52.89 7.94
C VAL A 238 -7.37 52.66 7.44
N TRP A 239 -7.20 52.63 6.12
CA TRP A 239 -5.89 52.47 5.49
C TRP A 239 -5.28 53.83 5.17
N ASN A 240 -4.10 54.11 5.74
CA ASN A 240 -3.34 55.31 5.40
C ASN A 240 -2.54 55.09 4.11
N ALA A 241 -3.23 55.10 2.97
CA ALA A 241 -2.66 54.76 1.66
C ALA A 241 -1.51 55.69 1.19
N THR A 242 -1.56 56.97 1.58
CA THR A 242 -0.58 58.00 1.16
C THR A 242 0.53 58.24 2.18
N GLY A 243 0.32 57.87 3.45
CA GLY A 243 1.28 58.04 4.54
C GLY A 243 2.08 56.77 4.84
N ASN A 244 2.01 56.32 6.10
CA ASN A 244 2.79 55.19 6.61
C ASN A 244 2.31 53.80 6.12
N ARG A 245 1.26 53.74 5.29
CA ARG A 245 0.67 52.51 4.73
C ARG A 245 0.14 51.52 5.76
N LEU A 246 -0.11 51.96 7.00
CA LEU A 246 -0.66 51.13 8.06
C LEU A 246 -2.20 51.10 8.04
N LEU A 247 -2.76 50.01 8.56
CA LEU A 247 -4.18 49.83 8.82
C LEU A 247 -4.47 50.18 10.28
N GLN A 248 -5.37 51.13 10.52
CA GLN A 248 -5.85 51.48 11.86
C GLN A 248 -7.26 50.95 12.07
N ARG A 249 -7.45 50.10 13.09
CA ARG A 249 -8.76 49.54 13.41
C ARG A 249 -9.69 50.63 13.93
N VAL A 250 -10.92 50.65 13.41
CA VAL A 250 -12.00 51.49 13.94
C VAL A 250 -12.64 50.77 15.12
N GLU A 251 -12.51 51.34 16.31
CA GLU A 251 -13.10 50.78 17.52
C GLU A 251 -14.63 50.83 17.48
N GLY A 252 -15.28 49.79 17.99
CA GLY A 252 -16.74 49.69 18.08
C GLY A 252 -17.50 49.30 16.80
N VAL A 253 -16.84 49.23 15.62
CA VAL A 253 -17.49 48.87 14.35
C VAL A 253 -17.23 47.40 13.99
N ARG A 254 -18.30 46.63 13.77
CA ARG A 254 -18.26 45.27 13.22
C ARG A 254 -19.12 45.17 11.96
N LEU A 255 -18.50 44.71 10.88
CA LEU A 255 -19.15 44.46 9.59
C LEU A 255 -19.80 43.08 9.56
N LYS A 256 -20.87 42.93 8.78
CA LYS A 256 -21.48 41.64 8.48
C LYS A 256 -20.63 40.92 7.43
N THR A 257 -20.00 39.81 7.82
CA THR A 257 -19.26 38.97 6.89
C THR A 257 -20.19 38.04 6.11
N LYS A 258 -19.79 37.65 4.90
CA LYS A 258 -20.53 36.66 4.09
C LYS A 258 -20.44 35.27 4.75
N PRO A 259 -21.41 34.36 4.54
CA PRO A 259 -21.27 32.97 4.95
C PRO A 259 -20.02 32.34 4.31
N SER A 260 -19.26 31.56 5.06
CA SER A 260 -18.08 30.88 4.54
C SER A 260 -18.42 29.84 3.46
N HIS A 261 -17.63 29.79 2.41
CA HIS A 261 -17.68 28.78 1.37
C HIS A 261 -16.57 27.74 1.57
N CYS A 262 -16.73 26.56 0.97
CA CYS A 262 -15.77 25.46 1.11
C CYS A 262 -14.38 25.81 0.53
N THR A 263 -14.31 26.66 -0.49
CA THR A 263 -13.04 27.14 -1.06
C THR A 263 -12.30 28.14 -0.17
N ASP A 264 -12.94 28.66 0.88
CA ASP A 264 -12.27 29.56 1.82
C ASP A 264 -11.30 28.78 2.76
N TYR A 265 -11.37 27.44 2.78
CA TYR A 265 -10.36 26.57 3.36
C TYR A 265 -9.18 26.42 2.39
N VAL A 266 -8.02 26.99 2.76
CA VAL A 266 -6.83 26.98 1.89
C VAL A 266 -6.36 25.55 1.61
N SER A 267 -6.48 24.64 2.59
CA SER A 267 -6.15 23.24 2.36
C SER A 267 -7.05 22.55 1.33
N ILE A 268 -8.35 22.86 1.31
CA ILE A 268 -9.29 22.30 0.32
C ILE A 268 -8.94 22.81 -1.06
N LYS A 269 -8.71 24.12 -1.21
CA LYS A 269 -8.29 24.71 -2.49
C LYS A 269 -7.05 24.02 -3.06
N LYS A 270 -5.98 23.87 -2.25
CA LYS A 270 -4.75 23.20 -2.69
C LYS A 270 -4.97 21.74 -3.09
N ARG A 271 -5.86 21.01 -2.38
CA ARG A 271 -6.18 19.62 -2.73
C ARG A 271 -6.92 19.52 -4.05
N VAL A 272 -7.92 20.36 -4.27
CA VAL A 272 -8.67 20.48 -5.54
C VAL A 272 -7.68 20.72 -6.70
N GLU A 273 -6.71 21.63 -6.52
CA GLU A 273 -5.66 21.90 -7.52
C GLU A 273 -4.77 20.67 -7.81
N MET A 274 -4.40 19.89 -6.79
CA MET A 274 -3.61 18.67 -6.96
C MET A 274 -4.40 17.55 -7.66
N LEU A 275 -5.65 17.31 -7.24
CA LEU A 275 -6.52 16.30 -7.84
C LEU A 275 -6.80 16.59 -9.31
N ALA A 276 -7.06 17.86 -9.64
CA ALA A 276 -7.26 18.30 -11.03
C ALA A 276 -6.04 17.99 -11.92
N LYS A 277 -4.81 18.12 -11.41
CA LYS A 277 -3.59 17.78 -12.15
C LYS A 277 -3.42 16.29 -12.41
N MET A 278 -3.91 15.43 -11.51
CA MET A 278 -3.74 13.97 -11.62
C MET A 278 -4.76 13.32 -12.56
N LYS A 279 -5.87 13.98 -12.90
CA LYS A 279 -6.99 13.42 -13.67
C LYS A 279 -7.61 12.15 -13.07
N VAL A 280 -7.51 11.97 -11.76
CA VAL A 280 -8.13 10.85 -11.04
C VAL A 280 -9.65 10.97 -11.09
N THR A 281 -10.34 9.83 -11.12
CA THR A 281 -11.82 9.77 -11.01
C THR A 281 -12.29 9.56 -9.59
N HIS A 282 -11.40 9.07 -8.70
CA HIS A 282 -11.72 8.80 -7.31
C HIS A 282 -10.68 9.38 -6.35
N TYR A 283 -11.11 9.77 -5.16
CA TYR A 283 -10.23 10.22 -4.10
C TYR A 283 -10.57 9.50 -2.80
N GLN A 284 -9.62 8.72 -2.29
CA GLN A 284 -9.77 8.03 -1.00
C GLN A 284 -9.11 8.83 0.11
N PHE A 285 -9.82 9.05 1.20
CA PHE A 285 -9.27 9.68 2.39
C PHE A 285 -9.93 9.17 3.67
N ALA A 286 -9.27 9.36 4.81
CA ALA A 286 -9.81 8.97 6.11
C ALA A 286 -10.26 10.15 6.97
N LEU A 287 -11.33 9.91 7.71
CA LEU A 287 -11.83 10.79 8.77
C LEU A 287 -11.01 10.62 10.05
N ASP A 288 -11.01 11.65 10.89
CA ASP A 288 -10.40 11.63 12.22
C ASP A 288 -11.49 11.53 13.29
N TRP A 289 -11.75 10.30 13.77
CA TRP A 289 -12.83 10.00 14.73
C TRP A 289 -12.72 10.87 16.00
N ALA A 290 -11.53 10.99 16.58
CA ALA A 290 -11.29 11.78 17.79
C ALA A 290 -11.64 13.26 17.61
N THR A 291 -11.51 13.81 16.40
CA THR A 291 -11.89 15.21 16.14
C THR A 291 -13.39 15.40 15.89
N ILE A 292 -14.08 14.38 15.37
CA ILE A 292 -15.54 14.44 15.13
C ILE A 292 -16.30 14.24 16.44
N LEU A 293 -15.89 13.25 17.25
CA LEU A 293 -16.47 12.93 18.55
C LEU A 293 -15.39 12.91 19.64
N PRO A 294 -14.98 14.07 20.19
CA PRO A 294 -13.93 14.15 21.20
C PRO A 294 -14.22 13.33 22.46
N THR A 295 -15.49 13.26 22.88
CA THR A 295 -15.94 12.48 24.04
C THR A 295 -16.14 10.99 23.73
N GLY A 296 -16.01 10.58 22.47
CA GLY A 296 -16.23 9.21 22.00
C GLY A 296 -17.69 8.78 21.88
N ASN A 297 -18.65 9.67 22.16
CA ASN A 297 -20.07 9.40 22.01
C ASN A 297 -20.80 10.61 21.38
N LEU A 298 -22.10 10.49 21.10
CA LEU A 298 -22.88 11.50 20.38
C LEU A 298 -23.28 12.73 21.22
N SER A 299 -22.86 12.84 22.49
CA SER A 299 -23.18 14.00 23.35
C SER A 299 -22.57 15.30 22.84
N GLU A 300 -21.36 15.21 22.27
CA GLU A 300 -20.59 16.37 21.82
C GLU A 300 -20.06 16.12 20.40
N VAL A 301 -20.86 16.52 19.41
CA VAL A 301 -20.52 16.40 17.99
C VAL A 301 -19.85 17.67 17.49
N ASN A 302 -18.63 17.54 16.95
CA ASN A 302 -17.95 18.65 16.31
C ASN A 302 -18.48 18.89 14.88
N ARG A 303 -19.55 19.67 14.77
CA ARG A 303 -20.20 19.99 13.48
C ARG A 303 -19.31 20.80 12.53
N GLN A 304 -18.32 21.54 13.03
CA GLN A 304 -17.39 22.29 12.18
C GLN A 304 -16.48 21.34 11.39
N VAL A 305 -16.00 20.27 12.04
CA VAL A 305 -15.20 19.23 11.40
C VAL A 305 -16.02 18.45 10.37
N LEU A 306 -17.27 18.09 10.69
CA LEU A 306 -18.18 17.47 9.71
C LEU A 306 -18.41 18.35 8.48
N ARG A 307 -18.60 19.66 8.69
CA ARG A 307 -18.72 20.62 7.60
C ARG A 307 -17.46 20.67 6.73
N TYR A 308 -16.27 20.62 7.33
CA TYR A 308 -15.02 20.55 6.59
C TYR A 308 -14.95 19.29 5.70
N TYR A 309 -15.28 18.10 6.23
CA TYR A 309 -15.29 16.88 5.42
C TYR A 309 -16.36 16.91 4.31
N ARG A 310 -17.55 17.44 4.60
CA ARG A 310 -18.59 17.65 3.59
C ARG A 310 -18.13 18.62 2.49
N CYS A 311 -17.33 19.63 2.85
CA CYS A 311 -16.69 20.53 1.89
C CYS A 311 -15.65 19.82 1.04
N VAL A 312 -14.78 18.97 1.61
CA VAL A 312 -13.82 18.16 0.83
C VAL A 312 -14.55 17.29 -0.20
N VAL A 313 -15.62 16.60 0.22
CA VAL A 313 -16.42 15.75 -0.67
C VAL A 313 -17.11 16.57 -1.77
N SER A 314 -17.81 17.64 -1.41
CA SER A 314 -18.57 18.43 -2.38
C SER A 314 -17.68 19.15 -3.39
N GLU A 315 -16.52 19.68 -2.97
CA GLU A 315 -15.56 20.28 -3.91
C GLU A 315 -14.89 19.23 -4.81
N GLY A 316 -14.64 18.01 -4.30
CA GLY A 316 -14.17 16.89 -5.13
C GLY A 316 -15.20 16.49 -6.20
N LEU A 317 -16.47 16.37 -5.82
CA LEU A 317 -17.56 16.06 -6.76
C LEU A 317 -17.75 17.13 -7.84
N LYS A 318 -17.53 18.41 -7.52
CA LYS A 318 -17.53 19.49 -8.53
C LYS A 318 -16.42 19.32 -9.58
N LEU A 319 -15.33 18.64 -9.25
CA LEU A 319 -14.28 18.25 -10.20
C LEU A 319 -14.56 16.93 -10.93
N GLY A 320 -15.70 16.27 -10.67
CA GLY A 320 -15.97 14.92 -11.18
C GLY A 320 -15.19 13.82 -10.45
N VAL A 321 -14.68 14.09 -9.25
CA VAL A 321 -13.91 13.14 -8.45
C VAL A 321 -14.80 12.55 -7.35
N SER A 322 -15.08 11.26 -7.44
CA SER A 322 -15.92 10.53 -6.49
C SER A 322 -15.17 10.21 -5.18
N PRO A 323 -15.76 10.46 -4.00
CA PRO A 323 -15.11 10.17 -2.72
C PRO A 323 -15.21 8.69 -2.35
N MET A 324 -14.10 8.12 -1.85
CA MET A 324 -14.10 6.90 -1.04
C MET A 324 -13.67 7.26 0.39
N VAL A 325 -14.58 7.15 1.35
CA VAL A 325 -14.31 7.63 2.71
C VAL A 325 -14.00 6.47 3.65
N THR A 326 -12.85 6.56 4.33
CA THR A 326 -12.46 5.64 5.40
C THR A 326 -12.89 6.21 6.75
N LEU A 327 -13.73 5.48 7.49
CA LEU A 327 -14.25 5.93 8.78
C LEU A 327 -13.17 5.91 9.88
N TYR A 328 -12.36 4.86 9.90
CA TYR A 328 -11.30 4.68 10.89
C TYR A 328 -9.99 4.21 10.25
N HIS A 329 -8.94 5.00 10.43
CA HIS A 329 -7.61 4.76 9.86
C HIS A 329 -6.56 4.82 10.97
N PRO A 330 -6.27 3.70 11.65
CA PRO A 330 -5.23 3.64 12.64
C PRO A 330 -3.84 3.77 12.01
N THR A 331 -2.88 4.30 12.77
CA THR A 331 -1.47 4.33 12.39
C THR A 331 -0.62 3.88 13.57
N HIS A 332 0.59 3.34 13.33
CA HIS A 332 1.50 2.96 14.42
C HIS A 332 1.82 4.11 15.39
N SER A 333 1.82 5.35 14.90
CA SER A 333 2.04 6.56 15.72
C SER A 333 0.80 7.03 16.47
N HIS A 334 -0.40 6.67 16.01
CA HIS A 334 -1.65 7.18 16.57
C HIS A 334 -2.80 6.20 16.31
N LEU A 335 -3.38 5.68 17.39
CA LEU A 335 -4.54 4.79 17.33
C LEU A 335 -5.78 5.47 16.73
N GLY A 336 -5.88 6.80 16.74
CA GLY A 336 -7.03 7.52 16.16
C GLY A 336 -8.35 7.31 16.92
N LEU A 337 -8.29 6.80 18.15
CA LEU A 337 -9.46 6.69 19.03
C LEU A 337 -9.63 7.99 19.84
N PRO A 338 -10.88 8.43 20.08
CA PRO A 338 -11.19 9.43 21.12
C PRO A 338 -10.56 9.06 22.47
N GLU A 339 -10.05 10.05 23.19
CA GLU A 339 -9.28 9.83 24.43
C GLU A 339 -10.05 9.03 25.50
N PRO A 340 -11.36 9.25 25.74
CA PRO A 340 -12.11 8.42 26.69
C PRO A 340 -12.20 6.94 26.31
N LEU A 341 -12.29 6.62 25.01
CA LEU A 341 -12.28 5.24 24.51
C LEU A 341 -10.90 4.62 24.64
N LEU A 342 -9.84 5.39 24.41
CA LEU A 342 -8.47 4.93 24.61
C LEU A 342 -8.21 4.60 26.09
N ASN A 343 -8.60 5.49 27.00
CA ASN A 343 -8.41 5.35 28.44
C ASN A 343 -9.22 4.18 29.03
N SER A 344 -10.32 3.78 28.37
CA SER A 344 -11.14 2.63 28.76
C SER A 344 -10.70 1.29 28.14
N GLY A 345 -9.49 1.24 27.56
CA GLY A 345 -8.88 0.01 27.02
C GLY A 345 -8.93 -0.11 25.50
N GLY A 346 -9.46 0.89 24.79
CA GLY A 346 -9.53 0.93 23.33
C GLY A 346 -10.23 -0.30 22.75
N TRP A 347 -9.62 -0.92 21.75
CA TRP A 347 -10.19 -2.10 21.09
C TRP A 347 -10.21 -3.37 21.94
N LEU A 348 -9.61 -3.40 23.14
CA LEU A 348 -9.80 -4.52 24.07
C LEU A 348 -11.17 -4.47 24.77
N ASN A 349 -11.82 -3.31 24.77
CA ASN A 349 -13.13 -3.09 25.36
C ASN A 349 -14.22 -3.25 24.29
N THR A 350 -15.21 -4.10 24.56
CA THR A 350 -16.33 -4.38 23.64
C THR A 350 -17.21 -3.15 23.41
N TYR A 351 -17.26 -2.21 24.36
CA TYR A 351 -18.01 -0.95 24.21
C TYR A 351 -17.50 -0.10 23.04
N THR A 352 -16.21 -0.17 22.70
CA THR A 352 -15.61 0.56 21.58
C THR A 352 -16.26 0.20 20.24
N ALA A 353 -16.67 -1.06 20.05
CA ALA A 353 -17.40 -1.47 18.85
C ALA A 353 -18.76 -0.77 18.72
N LYS A 354 -19.47 -0.63 19.85
CA LYS A 354 -20.76 0.06 19.89
C LYS A 354 -20.60 1.57 19.64
N ALA A 355 -19.61 2.20 20.27
CA ALA A 355 -19.29 3.60 20.03
C ALA A 355 -18.89 3.85 18.55
N PHE A 356 -18.18 2.90 17.93
CA PHE A 356 -17.83 2.96 16.52
C PHE A 356 -19.07 2.86 15.62
N GLN A 357 -20.04 2.02 15.96
CA GLN A 357 -21.33 1.95 15.25
C GLN A 357 -22.07 3.29 15.28
N ASP A 358 -22.14 3.94 16.44
CA ASP A 358 -22.83 5.22 16.60
C ASP A 358 -22.11 6.35 15.83
N TYR A 359 -20.78 6.37 15.88
CA TYR A 359 -19.94 7.26 15.06
C TYR A 359 -20.16 7.06 13.55
N ALA A 360 -20.18 5.82 13.09
CA ALA A 360 -20.41 5.51 11.68
C ALA A 360 -21.80 5.96 11.23
N GLY A 361 -22.83 5.73 12.06
CA GLY A 361 -24.19 6.20 11.81
C GLY A 361 -24.25 7.71 11.58
N LEU A 362 -23.59 8.49 12.45
CA LEU A 362 -23.48 9.94 12.28
C LEU A 362 -22.79 10.31 10.94
N CYS A 363 -21.71 9.63 10.57
CA CYS A 363 -21.00 9.89 9.32
C CYS A 363 -21.87 9.57 8.09
N PHE A 364 -22.60 8.44 8.11
CA PHE A 364 -23.52 8.08 7.03
C PHE A 364 -24.66 9.09 6.90
N GLN A 365 -25.19 9.58 8.02
CA GLN A 365 -26.24 10.60 8.02
C GLN A 365 -25.74 11.93 7.42
N GLU A 366 -24.54 12.38 7.78
CA GLU A 366 -24.04 13.72 7.46
C GLU A 366 -23.33 13.80 6.10
N LEU A 367 -22.85 12.68 5.55
CA LEU A 367 -22.05 12.63 4.31
C LEU A 367 -22.58 11.64 3.26
N GLY A 368 -23.42 10.67 3.62
CA GLY A 368 -23.79 9.54 2.76
C GLY A 368 -24.73 9.89 1.59
N ASP A 369 -25.34 11.08 1.59
CA ASP A 369 -26.00 11.60 0.40
C ASP A 369 -25.01 11.83 -0.75
N LEU A 370 -23.77 12.21 -0.43
CA LEU A 370 -22.69 12.48 -1.39
C LEU A 370 -21.69 11.32 -1.55
N VAL A 371 -21.46 10.53 -0.49
CA VAL A 371 -20.46 9.46 -0.48
C VAL A 371 -21.07 8.10 -0.79
N LYS A 372 -20.56 7.43 -1.83
CA LYS A 372 -21.06 6.12 -2.30
C LYS A 372 -20.13 4.95 -2.00
N LEU A 373 -18.87 5.19 -1.65
CA LEU A 373 -17.91 4.14 -1.30
C LEU A 373 -17.36 4.40 0.09
N TRP A 374 -17.49 3.40 0.97
CA TRP A 374 -17.08 3.48 2.35
C TRP A 374 -16.14 2.34 2.72
N ILE A 375 -15.09 2.69 3.44
CA ILE A 375 -14.21 1.75 4.14
C ILE A 375 -14.43 1.95 5.63
N THR A 376 -14.86 0.91 6.35
CA THR A 376 -15.06 1.04 7.80
C THR A 376 -13.73 1.21 8.50
N ILE A 377 -12.78 0.29 8.27
CA ILE A 377 -11.51 0.23 8.97
C ILE A 377 -10.41 -0.05 7.95
N ASN A 378 -9.34 0.76 7.99
CA ASN A 378 -8.15 0.53 7.19
C ASN A 378 -7.13 -0.33 7.96
N GLU A 379 -6.70 -1.43 7.34
CA GLU A 379 -5.67 -2.38 7.80
C GLU A 379 -5.85 -2.86 9.26
N PRO A 380 -7.04 -3.37 9.67
CA PRO A 380 -7.23 -3.86 11.03
C PRO A 380 -6.32 -5.05 11.38
N ASN A 381 -5.89 -5.81 10.36
CA ASN A 381 -4.93 -6.92 10.47
C ASN A 381 -3.48 -6.48 10.74
N ARG A 382 -3.18 -5.18 10.66
CA ARG A 382 -1.92 -4.58 11.13
C ARG A 382 -2.09 -3.78 12.43
N LEU A 383 -3.29 -3.24 12.68
CA LEU A 383 -3.62 -2.54 13.93
C LEU A 383 -3.40 -3.43 15.17
N SER A 384 -3.66 -4.73 15.04
CA SER A 384 -3.51 -5.67 16.13
C SER A 384 -2.07 -5.75 16.66
N ASP A 385 -1.07 -5.41 15.85
CA ASP A 385 0.34 -5.30 16.27
C ASP A 385 0.58 -4.18 17.31
N MET A 386 -0.36 -3.24 17.47
CA MET A 386 -0.33 -2.23 18.55
C MET A 386 -0.78 -2.82 19.89
N TYR A 387 -1.59 -3.88 19.88
CA TYR A 387 -2.02 -4.64 21.06
C TYR A 387 -1.15 -5.90 21.24
N ASN A 388 0.17 -5.72 21.21
CA ASN A 388 1.15 -6.82 21.17
C ASN A 388 1.69 -7.29 22.52
N ARG A 389 1.13 -6.79 23.64
CA ARG A 389 1.55 -7.19 24.99
C ARG A 389 1.47 -8.70 25.17
N THR A 390 0.40 -9.30 24.66
CA THR A 390 0.22 -10.74 24.50
C THR A 390 -0.51 -11.01 23.19
N SER A 391 -0.35 -12.20 22.60
CA SER A 391 -1.17 -12.61 21.46
C SER A 391 -2.67 -12.59 21.77
N ASN A 392 -3.06 -12.85 23.03
CA ASN A 392 -4.46 -12.82 23.44
C ASN A 392 -5.04 -11.41 23.33
N ASP A 393 -4.29 -10.38 23.70
CA ASP A 393 -4.69 -8.98 23.53
C ASP A 393 -4.84 -8.66 22.02
N THR A 394 -3.90 -9.13 21.19
CA THR A 394 -3.96 -9.00 19.72
C THR A 394 -5.24 -9.63 19.15
N TYR A 395 -5.53 -10.88 19.51
CA TYR A 395 -6.70 -11.60 19.00
C TYR A 395 -8.02 -11.03 19.53
N ARG A 396 -8.07 -10.56 20.78
CA ARG A 396 -9.25 -9.90 21.35
C ARG A 396 -9.54 -8.56 20.66
N ALA A 397 -8.52 -7.75 20.42
CA ALA A 397 -8.68 -6.49 19.70
C ALA A 397 -9.20 -6.73 18.27
N ALA A 398 -8.62 -7.70 17.56
CA ALA A 398 -9.08 -8.09 16.22
C ALA A 398 -10.52 -8.60 16.21
N HIS A 399 -10.91 -9.42 17.19
CA HIS A 399 -12.28 -9.88 17.36
C HIS A 399 -13.26 -8.69 17.47
N ASN A 400 -12.98 -7.75 18.37
CA ASN A 400 -13.80 -6.56 18.55
C ASN A 400 -13.83 -5.66 17.29
N LEU A 401 -12.72 -5.55 16.55
CA LEU A 401 -12.67 -4.82 15.27
C LEU A 401 -13.59 -5.46 14.21
N MET A 402 -13.64 -6.79 14.11
CA MET A 402 -14.56 -7.48 13.19
C MET A 402 -16.02 -7.30 13.62
N ILE A 403 -16.32 -7.40 14.91
CA ILE A 403 -17.67 -7.12 15.43
C ILE A 403 -18.08 -5.67 15.11
N ALA A 404 -17.18 -4.70 15.31
CA ALA A 404 -17.44 -3.29 15.01
C ALA A 404 -17.70 -3.06 13.52
N HIS A 405 -16.87 -3.63 12.64
CA HIS A 405 -17.07 -3.58 11.19
C HIS A 405 -18.44 -4.18 10.80
N ALA A 406 -18.78 -5.37 11.30
CA ALA A 406 -20.04 -6.03 10.99
C ALA A 406 -21.26 -5.23 11.49
N GLN A 407 -21.19 -4.67 12.70
CA GLN A 407 -22.23 -3.79 13.25
C GLN A 407 -22.45 -2.53 12.40
N VAL A 408 -21.37 -1.94 11.87
CA VAL A 408 -21.42 -0.77 10.98
C VAL A 408 -21.98 -1.14 9.61
N TRP A 409 -21.53 -2.25 9.02
CA TRP A 409 -22.04 -2.71 7.73
C TRP A 409 -23.54 -3.00 7.80
N ARG A 410 -23.99 -3.74 8.83
CA ARG A 410 -25.42 -4.05 9.04
C ARG A 410 -26.25 -2.80 9.30
N LEU A 411 -25.68 -1.79 9.99
CA LEU A 411 -26.31 -0.49 10.17
C LEU A 411 -26.53 0.20 8.83
N TYR A 412 -25.48 0.27 8.00
CA TYR A 412 -25.56 0.86 6.66
C TYR A 412 -26.58 0.14 5.79
N ASP A 413 -26.49 -1.18 5.72
CA ASP A 413 -27.36 -2.05 4.92
C ASP A 413 -28.84 -1.85 5.24
N ARG A 414 -29.18 -1.82 6.55
CA ARG A 414 -30.58 -1.69 7.00
C ARG A 414 -31.13 -0.28 6.88
N GLN A 415 -30.35 0.75 7.19
CA GLN A 415 -30.87 2.11 7.37
C GLN A 415 -30.51 3.09 6.25
N TYR A 416 -29.36 2.91 5.61
CA TYR A 416 -28.79 3.91 4.71
C TYR A 416 -28.74 3.44 3.25
N ARG A 417 -28.41 2.17 3.00
CA ARG A 417 -28.31 1.59 1.64
C ARG A 417 -29.57 1.81 0.78
N PRO A 418 -30.82 1.66 1.29
CA PRO A 418 -32.02 1.85 0.47
C PRO A 418 -32.19 3.27 -0.10
N VAL A 419 -31.59 4.27 0.55
CA VAL A 419 -31.72 5.70 0.17
C VAL A 419 -30.43 6.22 -0.47
N GLN A 420 -29.28 5.75 -0.01
CA GLN A 420 -27.97 6.27 -0.43
C GLN A 420 -27.37 5.50 -1.60
N HIS A 421 -27.77 4.24 -1.82
CA HIS A 421 -27.28 3.38 -2.90
C HIS A 421 -25.74 3.27 -2.97
N GLY A 422 -25.05 3.34 -1.84
CA GLY A 422 -23.61 3.13 -1.74
C GLY A 422 -23.22 1.72 -1.35
N ALA A 423 -21.91 1.51 -1.21
CA ALA A 423 -21.29 0.27 -0.79
C ALA A 423 -20.29 0.48 0.35
N VAL A 424 -20.15 -0.53 1.21
CA VAL A 424 -19.33 -0.55 2.42
C VAL A 424 -18.48 -1.82 2.44
N SER A 425 -17.20 -1.64 2.74
CA SER A 425 -16.24 -2.72 2.99
C SER A 425 -15.22 -2.31 4.06
N LEU A 426 -14.15 -3.08 4.23
CA LEU A 426 -12.94 -2.75 4.97
C LEU A 426 -11.72 -2.99 4.07
N SER A 427 -10.63 -2.23 4.28
CA SER A 427 -9.38 -2.41 3.53
C SER A 427 -8.44 -3.32 4.32
N LEU A 428 -8.11 -4.49 3.79
CA LEU A 428 -7.15 -5.40 4.40
C LEU A 428 -5.73 -5.12 3.88
N HIS A 429 -4.76 -5.08 4.79
CA HIS A 429 -3.36 -5.15 4.38
C HIS A 429 -3.11 -6.53 3.76
N SER A 430 -2.46 -6.60 2.61
CA SER A 430 -2.30 -7.83 1.84
C SER A 430 -0.96 -7.79 1.10
N ASP A 431 0.14 -7.85 1.84
CA ASP A 431 1.44 -8.07 1.23
C ASP A 431 1.50 -9.52 0.72
N TRP A 432 2.17 -9.74 -0.42
CA TRP A 432 2.39 -11.10 -0.90
C TRP A 432 3.62 -11.70 -0.21
N VAL A 433 3.70 -13.03 -0.14
CA VAL A 433 4.89 -13.72 0.35
C VAL A 433 5.30 -14.87 -0.54
N GLU A 434 6.61 -15.10 -0.57
CA GLU A 434 7.25 -16.20 -1.27
C GLU A 434 8.19 -16.93 -0.32
N PRO A 435 8.44 -18.24 -0.54
CA PRO A 435 9.44 -18.96 0.22
C PRO A 435 10.83 -18.34 -0.02
N ALA A 436 11.58 -18.06 1.05
CA ALA A 436 12.94 -17.56 0.94
C ALA A 436 13.87 -18.56 0.25
N ASN A 437 13.57 -19.85 0.44
CA ASN A 437 14.23 -20.96 -0.24
C ASN A 437 13.16 -21.76 -0.98
N PRO A 438 13.02 -21.60 -2.31
CA PRO A 438 11.96 -22.28 -3.07
C PRO A 438 12.18 -23.80 -3.18
N TYR A 439 13.34 -24.31 -2.76
CA TYR A 439 13.69 -25.73 -2.76
C TYR A 439 13.30 -26.45 -1.46
N VAL A 440 12.63 -25.76 -0.53
CA VAL A 440 12.32 -26.27 0.81
C VAL A 440 10.83 -26.16 1.10
N ASP A 441 10.17 -27.31 1.33
CA ASP A 441 8.73 -27.37 1.60
C ASP A 441 8.31 -26.62 2.88
N SER A 442 9.18 -26.56 3.89
CA SER A 442 8.89 -25.84 5.13
C SER A 442 8.68 -24.34 4.89
N HIS A 443 9.37 -23.76 3.89
CA HIS A 443 9.24 -22.35 3.52
C HIS A 443 7.96 -22.09 2.72
N TRP A 444 7.57 -23.03 1.84
CA TRP A 444 6.26 -22.97 1.17
C TRP A 444 5.11 -23.02 2.17
N LYS A 445 5.18 -23.93 3.15
CA LYS A 445 4.21 -24.00 4.26
C LYS A 445 4.21 -22.73 5.11
N ALA A 446 5.37 -22.09 5.28
CA ALA A 446 5.49 -20.81 5.99
C ALA A 446 4.86 -19.65 5.21
N ALA A 447 4.98 -19.63 3.87
CA ALA A 447 4.33 -18.67 3.00
C ALA A 447 2.80 -18.77 3.08
N GLU A 448 2.24 -19.97 2.94
CA GLU A 448 0.79 -20.17 3.07
C GLU A 448 0.29 -19.79 4.47
N ARG A 449 1.00 -20.22 5.52
CA ARG A 449 0.65 -19.87 6.90
C ARG A 449 0.68 -18.37 7.15
N PHE A 450 1.61 -17.63 6.54
CA PHE A 450 1.62 -16.18 6.64
C PHE A 450 0.35 -15.56 6.02
N LEU A 451 -0.06 -15.99 4.83
CA LEU A 451 -1.28 -15.49 4.17
C LEU A 451 -2.53 -15.78 5.02
N LEU A 452 -2.57 -16.94 5.69
CA LEU A 452 -3.66 -17.27 6.61
C LEU A 452 -3.71 -16.32 7.81
N PHE A 453 -2.58 -16.03 8.43
CA PHE A 453 -2.50 -15.16 9.61
C PHE A 453 -2.57 -13.67 9.29
N GLU A 454 -2.31 -13.26 8.05
CA GLU A 454 -2.41 -11.87 7.61
C GLU A 454 -3.75 -11.55 6.98
N ILE A 455 -4.19 -12.34 6.00
CA ILE A 455 -5.36 -12.04 5.16
C ILE A 455 -6.56 -12.85 5.63
N ALA A 456 -6.44 -14.19 5.65
CA ALA A 456 -7.58 -15.06 5.97
C ALA A 456 -8.11 -14.85 7.39
N TRP A 457 -7.26 -14.39 8.31
CA TRP A 457 -7.64 -14.08 9.68
C TRP A 457 -8.87 -13.15 9.78
N PHE A 458 -8.94 -12.13 8.94
CA PHE A 458 -10.12 -11.26 8.83
C PHE A 458 -11.03 -11.69 7.68
N ALA A 459 -10.47 -12.21 6.59
CA ALA A 459 -11.26 -12.49 5.41
C ALA A 459 -12.15 -13.75 5.54
N ASP A 460 -11.70 -14.85 6.14
CA ASP A 460 -12.55 -16.04 6.31
C ASP A 460 -13.83 -15.75 7.11
N PRO A 461 -13.77 -15.06 8.28
CA PRO A 461 -14.97 -14.69 9.02
C PRO A 461 -15.95 -13.84 8.21
N LEU A 462 -15.43 -12.87 7.44
CA LEU A 462 -16.26 -11.86 6.78
C LEU A 462 -16.81 -12.32 5.42
N PHE A 463 -15.97 -12.99 4.61
CA PHE A 463 -16.32 -13.36 3.23
C PHE A 463 -16.87 -14.78 3.09
N LYS A 464 -16.54 -15.70 4.01
CA LYS A 464 -16.70 -17.14 3.74
C LYS A 464 -17.52 -17.87 4.81
N THR A 465 -16.98 -17.99 6.02
CA THR A 465 -17.45 -18.98 7.00
C THR A 465 -18.23 -18.37 8.15
N GLY A 466 -17.94 -17.11 8.52
CA GLY A 466 -18.40 -16.55 9.80
C GLY A 466 -17.53 -16.98 10.99
N ASP A 467 -16.37 -17.60 10.76
CA ASP A 467 -15.44 -18.04 11.80
C ASP A 467 -13.98 -17.93 11.31
N TYR A 468 -13.02 -17.98 12.22
CA TYR A 468 -11.60 -17.92 11.90
C TYR A 468 -11.13 -19.09 11.03
N PRO A 469 -10.04 -18.92 10.24
CA PRO A 469 -9.48 -19.99 9.41
C PRO A 469 -9.17 -21.24 10.23
N LEU A 470 -9.59 -22.40 9.73
CA LEU A 470 -9.37 -23.69 10.43
C LEU A 470 -7.88 -23.96 10.67
N ALA A 471 -7.06 -23.80 9.63
CA ALA A 471 -5.62 -24.01 9.71
C ALA A 471 -4.93 -23.06 10.71
N MET A 472 -5.43 -21.83 10.87
CA MET A 472 -4.93 -20.90 11.90
C MET A 472 -5.28 -21.40 13.30
N LYS A 473 -6.52 -21.84 13.54
CA LYS A 473 -6.97 -22.40 14.82
C LYS A 473 -6.16 -23.64 15.21
N GLU A 474 -5.99 -24.56 14.28
CA GLU A 474 -5.24 -25.81 14.49
C GLU A 474 -3.77 -25.54 14.79
N TYR A 475 -3.13 -24.60 14.07
CA TYR A 475 -1.73 -24.26 14.30
C TYR A 475 -1.50 -23.68 15.71
N ILE A 476 -2.35 -22.72 16.13
CA ILE A 476 -2.28 -22.14 17.48
C ILE A 476 -2.55 -23.20 18.55
N ALA A 477 -3.55 -24.06 18.35
CA ALA A 477 -3.90 -25.12 19.29
C ALA A 477 -2.76 -26.14 19.45
N SER A 478 -2.15 -26.58 18.35
CA SER A 478 -0.98 -27.48 18.36
C SER A 478 0.20 -26.85 19.12
N LYS A 479 0.47 -25.56 18.88
CA LYS A 479 1.54 -24.84 19.57
C LYS A 479 1.29 -24.73 21.09
N ASN A 480 0.03 -24.57 21.49
CA ASN A 480 -0.39 -24.55 22.89
C ASN A 480 -0.22 -25.94 23.54
N GLN A 481 -0.64 -27.01 22.86
CA GLN A 481 -0.45 -28.39 23.33
C GLN A 481 1.03 -28.76 23.55
N GLN A 482 1.93 -28.22 22.73
CA GLN A 482 3.37 -28.41 22.86
C GLN A 482 4.02 -27.52 23.94
N GLY A 483 3.25 -26.65 24.62
CA GLY A 483 3.76 -25.71 25.62
C GLY A 483 4.59 -24.56 25.03
N LEU A 484 4.57 -24.38 23.71
CA LEU A 484 5.37 -23.36 22.99
C LEU A 484 4.69 -21.98 22.96
N SER A 485 3.38 -21.93 23.20
CA SER A 485 2.60 -20.69 23.31
C SER A 485 1.45 -20.85 24.29
N ARG A 486 1.03 -19.75 24.94
CA ARG A 486 -0.16 -19.69 25.81
C ARG A 486 -1.34 -18.98 25.14
N SER A 487 -1.23 -18.77 23.84
CA SER A 487 -2.22 -18.06 23.04
C SER A 487 -3.52 -18.83 22.91
N VAL A 488 -4.63 -18.11 22.97
CA VAL A 488 -5.99 -18.62 22.76
C VAL A 488 -6.70 -17.68 21.81
N LEU A 489 -7.16 -18.23 20.68
CA LEU A 489 -8.00 -17.49 19.75
C LEU A 489 -9.43 -17.42 20.33
N PRO A 490 -10.07 -16.23 20.37
CA PRO A 490 -11.47 -16.12 20.75
C PRO A 490 -12.35 -17.02 19.88
N ARG A 491 -13.51 -17.44 20.42
CA ARG A 491 -14.50 -18.20 19.66
C ARG A 491 -15.65 -17.29 19.30
N PHE A 492 -16.08 -17.31 18.04
CA PHE A 492 -17.33 -16.68 17.65
C PHE A 492 -18.51 -17.48 18.23
N THR A 493 -19.42 -16.80 18.91
CA THR A 493 -20.75 -17.36 19.23
C THR A 493 -21.57 -17.53 17.95
N PRO A 494 -22.62 -18.37 17.95
CA PRO A 494 -23.51 -18.49 16.79
C PRO A 494 -24.14 -17.16 16.35
N GLU A 495 -24.37 -16.25 17.29
CA GLU A 495 -24.88 -14.89 17.04
C GLU A 495 -23.83 -14.04 16.34
N GLU A 496 -22.61 -14.00 16.86
CA GLU A 496 -21.52 -13.23 16.28
C GLU A 496 -21.12 -13.78 14.90
N SER A 497 -21.09 -15.10 14.74
CA SER A 497 -20.80 -15.74 13.46
C SER A 497 -21.79 -15.32 12.38
N ARG A 498 -23.09 -15.30 12.71
CA ARG A 498 -24.14 -14.77 11.82
C ARG A 498 -24.01 -13.27 11.59
N LEU A 499 -23.59 -12.51 12.60
CA LEU A 499 -23.40 -11.07 12.50
C LEU A 499 -22.32 -10.74 11.46
N VAL A 500 -21.14 -11.38 11.56
CA VAL A 500 -19.95 -11.07 10.73
C VAL A 500 -19.98 -11.69 9.33
N LYS A 501 -20.66 -12.83 9.16
CA LYS A 501 -20.68 -13.51 7.86
C LYS A 501 -21.40 -12.66 6.80
N GLY A 502 -20.69 -12.40 5.69
CA GLY A 502 -21.21 -11.69 4.52
C GLY A 502 -21.37 -10.18 4.70
N THR A 503 -20.62 -9.55 5.62
CA THR A 503 -20.73 -8.10 5.85
C THR A 503 -19.78 -7.28 4.97
N ILE A 504 -19.69 -7.60 3.68
CA ILE A 504 -18.80 -6.93 2.74
C ILE A 504 -19.46 -6.83 1.37
N ASP A 505 -19.35 -5.65 0.73
CA ASP A 505 -19.88 -5.43 -0.63
C ASP A 505 -18.84 -5.64 -1.74
N PHE A 506 -17.55 -5.43 -1.43
CA PHE A 506 -16.42 -5.59 -2.37
C PHE A 506 -15.13 -5.88 -1.61
N TYR A 507 -14.15 -6.53 -2.23
CA TYR A 507 -12.86 -6.79 -1.60
C TYR A 507 -11.94 -5.57 -1.75
N ALA A 508 -11.59 -4.91 -0.65
CA ALA A 508 -10.62 -3.82 -0.65
C ALA A 508 -9.27 -4.29 -0.08
N LEU A 509 -8.20 -4.09 -0.84
CA LEU A 509 -6.85 -4.52 -0.45
C LEU A 509 -5.83 -3.40 -0.54
N ASN A 510 -4.91 -3.39 0.41
CA ASN A 510 -3.72 -2.56 0.40
C ASN A 510 -2.52 -3.47 0.18
N HIS A 511 -1.83 -3.30 -0.94
CA HIS A 511 -0.67 -4.13 -1.31
C HIS A 511 0.51 -3.22 -1.59
N PHE A 512 1.68 -3.52 -1.03
CA PHE A 512 2.87 -2.69 -1.23
C PHE A 512 4.07 -3.48 -1.74
N THR A 513 4.30 -4.68 -1.21
CA THR A 513 5.50 -5.45 -1.51
C THR A 513 5.21 -6.96 -1.53
N THR A 514 6.17 -7.72 -2.06
CA THR A 514 6.32 -9.14 -1.74
C THR A 514 7.44 -9.30 -0.72
N ARG A 515 7.29 -10.22 0.24
CA ARG A 515 8.33 -10.55 1.23
C ARG A 515 8.76 -12.01 1.08
N PHE A 516 9.97 -12.32 1.51
CA PHE A 516 10.45 -13.70 1.55
C PHE A 516 10.37 -14.25 2.96
N VAL A 517 9.87 -15.47 3.12
CA VAL A 517 9.66 -16.07 4.44
C VAL A 517 10.33 -17.43 4.59
N ILE A 518 10.84 -17.68 5.80
CA ILE A 518 11.31 -18.98 6.26
C ILE A 518 10.44 -19.45 7.43
N HIS A 519 10.37 -20.77 7.62
CA HIS A 519 9.85 -21.33 8.86
C HIS A 519 10.89 -21.13 9.97
N LYS A 520 10.44 -20.58 11.10
CA LYS A 520 11.25 -20.53 12.31
C LYS A 520 10.36 -20.64 13.52
N GLN A 521 10.54 -21.71 14.30
CA GLN A 521 9.83 -21.89 15.55
C GLN A 521 10.27 -20.81 16.55
N LEU A 522 9.29 -20.06 17.07
CA LEU A 522 9.52 -18.98 18.03
C LEU A 522 8.84 -19.31 19.35
N ASN A 523 9.62 -19.45 20.43
CA ASN A 523 9.09 -19.75 21.76
C ASN A 523 8.66 -18.46 22.46
N SER A 524 7.53 -17.88 22.02
CA SER A 524 6.98 -16.63 22.56
C SER A 524 5.46 -16.58 22.36
N SER A 525 4.74 -15.97 23.29
CA SER A 525 3.29 -15.72 23.22
C SER A 525 2.96 -14.28 22.78
N ARG A 526 3.75 -13.77 21.82
CA ARG A 526 3.46 -12.54 21.06
C ARG A 526 2.88 -12.95 19.70
N SER A 527 1.91 -12.19 19.16
CA SER A 527 1.15 -12.63 17.97
C SER A 527 2.04 -12.97 16.77
N MET A 528 3.07 -12.17 16.51
CA MET A 528 4.04 -12.45 15.44
C MET A 528 4.84 -13.75 15.65
N ALA A 529 4.93 -14.26 16.87
CA ALA A 529 5.58 -15.53 17.17
C ALA A 529 4.66 -16.72 16.93
N ASP A 530 3.34 -16.60 17.09
CA ASP A 530 2.40 -17.72 16.87
C ASP A 530 2.37 -18.20 15.42
N ARG A 531 2.77 -17.36 14.45
CA ARG A 531 2.88 -17.75 13.04
C ARG A 531 4.20 -18.46 12.67
N ASP A 532 5.22 -18.51 13.55
CA ASP A 532 6.52 -19.15 13.28
C ASP A 532 7.11 -18.85 11.88
N VAL A 533 7.15 -17.56 11.55
CA VAL A 533 7.64 -17.02 10.27
C VAL A 533 8.71 -15.97 10.55
N GLN A 534 9.82 -16.06 9.85
CA GLN A 534 10.85 -15.01 9.79
C GLN A 534 10.98 -14.48 8.36
N PHE A 535 11.12 -13.16 8.21
CA PHE A 535 11.34 -12.52 6.92
C PHE A 535 12.82 -12.44 6.55
N LEU A 536 13.11 -12.64 5.28
CA LEU A 536 14.41 -12.38 4.66
C LEU A 536 14.26 -11.30 3.58
N GLN A 537 15.33 -10.54 3.36
CA GLN A 537 15.41 -9.57 2.28
C GLN A 537 16.20 -10.16 1.12
N ASP A 538 15.60 -10.19 -0.07
CA ASP A 538 16.31 -10.57 -1.29
C ASP A 538 16.90 -9.33 -1.96
N ILE A 539 18.21 -9.18 -1.85
CA ILE A 539 18.93 -8.02 -2.37
C ILE A 539 19.11 -8.03 -3.89
N THR A 540 18.74 -9.13 -4.56
CA THR A 540 18.77 -9.22 -6.04
C THR A 540 17.57 -8.49 -6.65
N ARG A 541 16.59 -8.09 -5.83
CA ARG A 541 15.40 -7.36 -6.25
C ARG A 541 15.60 -5.87 -5.98
N LEU A 542 15.09 -5.03 -6.90
CA LEU A 542 15.04 -3.58 -6.68
C LEU A 542 14.27 -3.28 -5.40
N SER A 543 14.79 -2.38 -4.55
CA SER A 543 14.12 -1.99 -3.32
C SER A 543 14.14 -0.47 -3.11
N SER A 544 13.15 0.02 -2.39
CA SER A 544 13.09 1.42 -1.97
C SER A 544 14.07 1.75 -0.85
N PRO A 545 14.27 3.05 -0.51
CA PRO A 545 15.04 3.49 0.65
C PRO A 545 14.58 2.86 1.97
N SER A 546 13.26 2.68 2.12
CA SER A 546 12.66 1.98 3.27
C SER A 546 12.70 0.45 3.15
N ARG A 547 13.46 -0.09 2.17
CA ARG A 547 13.67 -1.53 1.91
C ARG A 547 12.42 -2.30 1.50
N LEU A 548 11.41 -1.63 0.92
CA LEU A 548 10.29 -2.31 0.28
C LEU A 548 10.75 -2.87 -1.07
N ALA A 549 10.50 -4.16 -1.32
CA ALA A 549 10.91 -4.81 -2.55
C ALA A 549 9.91 -4.54 -3.68
N VAL A 550 10.42 -4.14 -4.84
CA VAL A 550 9.62 -3.92 -6.04
C VAL A 550 9.45 -5.26 -6.76
N MET A 551 8.33 -5.94 -6.49
CA MET A 551 8.03 -7.27 -7.00
C MET A 551 6.60 -7.30 -7.59
N PRO A 552 6.42 -6.74 -8.81
CA PRO A 552 5.10 -6.48 -9.38
C PRO A 552 4.21 -7.71 -9.50
N TRP A 553 4.78 -8.85 -9.92
CA TRP A 553 4.05 -10.10 -10.12
C TRP A 553 3.43 -10.64 -8.83
N GLY A 554 3.93 -10.22 -7.66
CA GLY A 554 3.34 -10.56 -6.37
C GLY A 554 1.91 -10.02 -6.22
N ALA A 555 1.63 -8.84 -6.80
CA ALA A 555 0.28 -8.29 -6.83
C ALA A 555 -0.68 -9.18 -7.62
N ARG A 556 -0.25 -9.70 -8.77
CA ARG A 556 -1.03 -10.64 -9.59
C ARG A 556 -1.25 -11.98 -8.88
N LYS A 557 -0.21 -12.53 -8.24
CA LYS A 557 -0.34 -13.76 -7.43
C LYS A 557 -1.32 -13.58 -6.27
N LEU A 558 -1.28 -12.44 -5.59
CA LEU A 558 -2.22 -12.10 -4.53
C LEU A 558 -3.66 -12.04 -5.06
N LEU A 559 -3.90 -11.34 -6.16
CA LEU A 559 -5.22 -11.24 -6.78
C LEU A 559 -5.77 -12.62 -7.15
N GLY A 560 -4.95 -13.47 -7.75
CA GLY A 560 -5.30 -14.87 -8.02
C GLY A 560 -5.51 -15.72 -6.76
N TRP A 561 -4.79 -15.45 -5.67
CA TRP A 561 -5.03 -16.11 -4.37
C TRP A 561 -6.36 -15.68 -3.76
N ILE A 562 -6.72 -14.39 -3.81
CA ILE A 562 -8.01 -13.87 -3.32
C ILE A 562 -9.15 -14.49 -4.12
N GLN A 563 -9.08 -14.47 -5.46
CA GLN A 563 -10.12 -15.03 -6.32
C GLN A 563 -10.33 -16.53 -6.07
N ARG A 564 -9.25 -17.30 -5.90
CA ARG A 564 -9.34 -18.74 -5.60
C ARG A 564 -9.98 -19.03 -4.24
N ASN A 565 -9.74 -18.20 -3.23
CA ASN A 565 -10.19 -18.46 -1.86
C ASN A 565 -11.59 -17.93 -1.55
N TYR A 566 -11.99 -16.82 -2.18
CA TYR A 566 -13.23 -16.08 -1.88
C TYR A 566 -14.15 -15.88 -3.09
N GLY A 567 -13.77 -16.40 -4.26
CA GLY A 567 -14.59 -16.36 -5.46
C GLY A 567 -14.49 -15.05 -6.25
N ASP A 568 -15.45 -14.88 -7.16
CA ASP A 568 -15.43 -13.85 -8.20
C ASP A 568 -16.11 -12.54 -7.76
N MET A 569 -15.49 -11.88 -6.77
CA MET A 569 -15.94 -10.61 -6.19
C MET A 569 -15.28 -9.41 -6.86
N ASP A 570 -15.94 -8.26 -6.80
CA ASP A 570 -15.33 -6.98 -7.19
C ASP A 570 -14.16 -6.64 -6.25
N ILE A 571 -12.99 -6.35 -6.83
CA ILE A 571 -11.76 -6.05 -6.09
C ILE A 571 -11.31 -4.61 -6.35
N TYR A 572 -11.01 -3.88 -5.27
CA TYR A 572 -10.40 -2.56 -5.30
C TYR A 572 -9.04 -2.61 -4.63
N ILE A 573 -8.00 -2.16 -5.34
CA ILE A 573 -6.67 -1.92 -4.75
C ILE A 573 -6.72 -0.53 -4.13
N THR A 574 -7.03 -0.45 -2.83
CA THR A 574 -7.26 0.82 -2.09
C THR A 574 -5.98 1.52 -1.63
N ALA A 575 -4.84 0.84 -1.68
CA ALA A 575 -3.53 1.49 -1.56
C ALA A 575 -2.45 0.64 -2.23
N ASN A 576 -1.70 1.25 -3.15
CA ASN A 576 -0.48 0.67 -3.73
C ASN A 576 0.51 1.80 -4.05
N GLY A 577 1.76 1.68 -3.60
CA GLY A 577 2.75 2.75 -3.75
C GLY A 577 4.10 2.43 -3.14
N ILE A 578 5.08 3.31 -3.40
CA ILE A 578 6.46 3.13 -3.00
C ILE A 578 7.08 4.47 -2.57
N ASP A 579 7.98 4.42 -1.59
CA ASP A 579 8.77 5.58 -1.19
C ASP A 579 9.96 5.82 -2.14
N ASP A 580 10.25 7.09 -2.42
CA ASP A 580 11.34 7.52 -3.29
C ASP A 580 12.00 8.78 -2.72
N LEU A 581 13.34 8.80 -2.61
CA LEU A 581 14.07 9.96 -2.11
C LEU A 581 13.99 11.17 -3.05
N ALA A 582 13.69 10.96 -4.34
CA ALA A 582 13.63 12.03 -5.31
C ALA A 582 12.52 13.06 -5.00
N LEU A 583 12.88 14.34 -5.10
CA LEU A 583 11.97 15.47 -4.89
C LEU A 583 11.17 15.84 -6.13
N GLU A 584 11.64 15.45 -7.32
CA GLU A 584 11.04 15.82 -8.60
C GLU A 584 11.02 14.64 -9.58
N ASN A 585 12.17 14.11 -9.99
CA ASN A 585 12.26 12.95 -10.89
C ASN A 585 12.28 11.62 -10.13
N ASP A 586 11.11 11.18 -9.69
CA ASP A 586 10.87 9.94 -8.95
C ASP A 586 10.80 8.69 -9.84
N GLY A 587 11.98 8.29 -10.33
CA GLY A 587 12.16 7.15 -11.24
C GLY A 587 11.70 5.81 -10.66
N ILE A 588 11.95 5.53 -9.38
CA ILE A 588 11.54 4.26 -8.75
C ILE A 588 10.02 4.20 -8.71
N ARG A 589 9.36 5.31 -8.38
CA ARG A 589 7.89 5.37 -8.34
C ARG A 589 7.26 5.18 -9.71
N LYS A 590 7.79 5.81 -10.76
CA LYS A 590 7.28 5.60 -12.13
C LYS A 590 7.39 4.14 -12.54
N TYR A 591 8.55 3.53 -12.33
CA TYR A 591 8.78 2.11 -12.62
C TYR A 591 7.84 1.20 -11.80
N TYR A 592 7.67 1.50 -10.51
CA TYR A 592 6.75 0.77 -9.63
C TYR A 592 5.31 0.85 -10.15
N LEU A 593 4.79 2.06 -10.41
CA LEU A 593 3.43 2.26 -10.92
C LEU A 593 3.22 1.54 -12.25
N GLU A 594 4.17 1.70 -13.18
CA GLU A 594 4.12 1.04 -14.48
C GLU A 594 3.96 -0.48 -14.33
N LYS A 595 4.88 -1.11 -13.58
CA LYS A 595 4.90 -2.57 -13.51
C LYS A 595 3.79 -3.15 -12.64
N TYR A 596 3.40 -2.51 -11.54
CA TYR A 596 2.28 -2.99 -10.71
C TYR A 596 0.94 -2.86 -11.43
N ILE A 597 0.72 -1.77 -12.17
CA ILE A 597 -0.51 -1.60 -12.96
C ILE A 597 -0.52 -2.56 -14.16
N GLN A 598 0.64 -2.86 -14.77
CA GLN A 598 0.76 -3.94 -15.77
C GLN A 598 0.32 -5.29 -15.23
N GLU A 599 0.75 -5.66 -14.02
CA GLU A 599 0.37 -6.94 -13.40
C GLU A 599 -1.10 -6.97 -12.97
N ALA A 600 -1.67 -5.84 -12.53
CA ALA A 600 -3.11 -5.70 -12.33
C ALA A 600 -3.89 -5.84 -13.67
N LEU A 601 -3.39 -5.25 -14.76
CA LEU A 601 -4.01 -5.38 -16.08
C LEU A 601 -3.98 -6.83 -16.57
N LYS A 602 -2.88 -7.55 -16.36
CA LYS A 602 -2.77 -8.98 -16.67
C LYS A 602 -3.75 -9.80 -15.83
N ALA A 603 -3.90 -9.51 -14.55
CA ALA A 603 -4.91 -10.16 -13.71
C ALA A 603 -6.35 -9.92 -14.23
N TYR A 604 -6.65 -8.72 -14.74
CA TYR A 604 -7.94 -8.42 -15.36
C TYR A 604 -8.13 -9.13 -16.72
N LEU A 605 -7.19 -8.98 -17.65
CA LEU A 605 -7.34 -9.45 -19.03
C LEU A 605 -7.10 -10.95 -19.20
N ILE A 606 -6.13 -11.52 -18.48
CA ILE A 606 -5.71 -12.92 -18.59
C ILE A 606 -6.42 -13.76 -17.54
N ASP A 607 -6.29 -13.39 -16.26
CA ASP A 607 -6.78 -14.21 -15.14
C ASP A 607 -8.27 -13.96 -14.83
N LYS A 608 -8.90 -12.99 -15.53
CA LYS A 608 -10.31 -12.64 -15.40
C LYS A 608 -10.71 -12.23 -13.97
N VAL A 609 -9.80 -11.62 -13.23
CA VAL A 609 -10.09 -11.03 -11.91
C VAL A 609 -10.91 -9.75 -12.11
N LYS A 610 -12.03 -9.61 -11.38
CA LYS A 610 -12.90 -8.42 -11.40
C LYS A 610 -12.30 -7.23 -10.65
N ILE A 611 -11.20 -6.70 -11.16
CA ILE A 611 -10.58 -5.50 -10.60
C ILE A 611 -11.39 -4.28 -11.06
N LYS A 612 -11.92 -3.53 -10.11
CA LYS A 612 -12.79 -2.36 -10.34
C LYS A 612 -12.08 -1.03 -10.12
N GLY A 613 -10.98 -1.02 -9.38
CA GLY A 613 -10.24 0.22 -9.14
C GLY A 613 -8.82 0.04 -8.63
N TYR A 614 -8.02 1.06 -8.85
CA TYR A 614 -6.64 1.16 -8.40
C TYR A 614 -6.39 2.54 -7.79
N TYR A 615 -5.95 2.56 -6.54
CA TYR A 615 -5.70 3.76 -5.77
C TYR A 615 -4.23 3.87 -5.41
N ALA A 616 -3.56 4.86 -6.00
CA ALA A 616 -2.14 5.09 -5.79
C ALA A 616 -1.88 5.75 -4.42
N PHE A 617 -0.94 5.21 -3.65
CA PHE A 617 -0.55 5.70 -2.33
C PHE A 617 0.77 6.50 -2.44
N LYS A 618 0.79 7.82 -2.17
CA LYS A 618 -0.30 8.69 -1.69
C LYS A 618 -0.26 10.08 -2.32
N LEU A 619 -1.29 10.88 -2.10
CA LEU A 619 -1.41 12.23 -2.69
C LEU A 619 -0.25 13.16 -2.25
N THR A 620 -0.13 13.43 -0.95
CA THR A 620 0.91 14.33 -0.41
C THR A 620 1.85 13.64 0.58
N GLU A 621 3.12 14.04 0.58
CA GLU A 621 4.09 13.61 1.60
C GLU A 621 4.10 14.54 2.83
N GLU A 622 4.59 14.01 3.95
CA GLU A 622 4.80 14.75 5.20
C GLU A 622 6.31 14.96 5.42
N LYS A 623 6.74 16.14 5.90
CA LYS A 623 8.17 16.56 5.96
C LYS A 623 9.12 15.59 6.67
N SER A 624 8.63 14.75 7.57
CA SER A 624 9.41 13.83 8.42
C SER A 624 9.06 12.35 8.22
N LYS A 625 8.31 12.01 7.17
CA LYS A 625 7.94 10.61 6.85
C LYS A 625 8.57 10.14 5.54
N PRO A 626 8.67 8.82 5.31
CA PRO A 626 9.06 8.29 4.01
C PRO A 626 8.21 8.90 2.88
N ARG A 627 8.86 9.21 1.76
CA ARG A 627 8.32 10.02 0.68
C ARG A 627 7.45 9.22 -0.29
N PHE A 628 6.24 8.87 0.14
CA PHE A 628 5.22 8.21 -0.69
C PHE A 628 4.40 9.17 -1.57
N GLY A 629 4.47 10.49 -1.31
CA GLY A 629 3.59 11.49 -1.94
C GLY A 629 3.93 11.80 -3.40
N PHE A 630 2.92 11.81 -4.29
CA PHE A 630 2.98 12.38 -5.65
C PHE A 630 3.34 13.85 -5.66
N PHE A 631 2.94 14.56 -4.61
CA PHE A 631 3.30 15.95 -4.37
C PHE A 631 4.21 16.05 -3.15
N THR A 632 5.15 16.99 -3.21
CA THR A 632 6.02 17.30 -2.06
C THR A 632 5.22 17.92 -0.92
N SER A 633 5.83 18.05 0.27
CA SER A 633 5.19 18.72 1.41
C SER A 633 4.83 20.18 1.14
N ASP A 634 5.45 20.81 0.14
CA ASP A 634 5.17 22.18 -0.31
C ASP A 634 4.26 22.19 -1.55
N PHE A 635 3.58 21.06 -1.83
CA PHE A 635 2.60 20.86 -2.90
C PHE A 635 3.16 20.96 -4.33
N LYS A 636 4.46 20.72 -4.52
CA LYS A 636 5.08 20.65 -5.86
C LYS A 636 4.84 19.26 -6.45
N ALA A 637 4.42 19.21 -7.72
CA ALA A 637 4.20 17.96 -8.43
C ALA A 637 5.53 17.28 -8.75
N LYS A 638 5.59 15.95 -8.60
CA LYS A 638 6.69 15.11 -9.07
C LYS A 638 6.41 14.55 -10.47
N SER A 639 7.42 14.00 -11.13
CA SER A 639 7.32 13.46 -12.49
C SER A 639 6.31 12.31 -12.62
N SER A 640 6.07 11.57 -11.53
CA SER A 640 5.05 10.51 -11.48
C SER A 640 3.61 11.03 -11.62
N VAL A 641 3.34 12.32 -11.33
CA VAL A 641 2.00 12.92 -11.54
C VAL A 641 1.64 12.90 -13.02
N GLU A 642 2.56 13.35 -13.88
CA GLU A 642 2.37 13.35 -15.32
C GLU A 642 2.24 11.91 -15.84
N PHE A 643 3.13 11.01 -15.39
CA PHE A 643 3.10 9.60 -15.77
C PHE A 643 1.74 8.94 -15.44
N TYR A 644 1.26 9.09 -14.20
CA TYR A 644 0.00 8.50 -13.77
C TYR A 644 -1.21 9.14 -14.48
N SER A 645 -1.23 10.46 -14.66
CA SER A 645 -2.30 11.14 -15.40
C SER A 645 -2.40 10.69 -16.88
N LYS A 646 -1.25 10.40 -17.52
CA LYS A 646 -1.18 9.85 -18.88
C LYS A 646 -1.72 8.42 -18.93
N LEU A 647 -1.39 7.60 -17.94
CA LEU A 647 -1.90 6.24 -17.81
C LEU A 647 -3.43 6.23 -17.62
N ILE A 648 -3.96 7.11 -16.76
CA ILE A 648 -5.40 7.28 -16.56
C ILE A 648 -6.08 7.73 -17.85
N SER A 649 -5.52 8.74 -18.53
CA SER A 649 -6.09 9.27 -19.79
C SER A 649 -6.14 8.21 -20.91
N ARG A 650 -5.29 7.18 -20.83
CA ARG A 650 -5.21 6.07 -21.78
C ARG A 650 -5.97 4.82 -21.32
N SER A 651 -6.55 4.86 -20.12
CA SER A 651 -7.17 3.71 -19.45
C SER A 651 -6.27 2.48 -19.39
N GLY A 652 -4.95 2.66 -19.18
CA GLY A 652 -3.97 1.56 -19.17
C GLY A 652 -2.86 1.72 -20.21
N PHE A 653 -2.55 0.64 -20.94
CA PHE A 653 -1.42 0.54 -21.87
C PHE A 653 -1.90 0.17 -23.29
N PRO A 654 -2.62 1.06 -23.99
CA PRO A 654 -3.07 0.81 -25.36
C PRO A 654 -1.90 0.85 -26.37
N SER A 655 -2.07 0.16 -27.50
CA SER A 655 -1.19 0.28 -28.67
C SER A 655 -1.33 1.68 -29.30
N GLU A 656 -0.27 2.20 -29.92
CA GLU A 656 -0.28 3.52 -30.57
C GLU A 656 -1.34 3.66 -31.67
N THR A 657 -1.79 2.54 -32.24
CA THR A 657 -2.81 2.48 -33.31
C THR A 657 -4.24 2.27 -32.80
N SER A 658 -4.46 2.11 -31.49
CA SER A 658 -5.81 1.91 -30.95
C SER A 658 -6.51 3.24 -30.68
N ASN A 659 -7.71 3.39 -31.24
CA ASN A 659 -8.61 4.50 -30.92
C ASN A 659 -8.96 4.46 -29.41
N PRO A 660 -9.15 5.61 -28.75
CA PRO A 660 -9.61 5.63 -27.36
C PRO A 660 -10.96 4.91 -27.27
N ALA A 661 -10.98 3.72 -26.65
CA ALA A 661 -12.18 2.88 -26.57
C ALA A 661 -13.27 3.46 -25.67
N CYS A 662 -12.88 4.30 -24.71
CA CYS A 662 -13.84 5.04 -23.88
C CYS A 662 -14.21 6.32 -24.60
N GLY A 663 -15.32 6.26 -25.34
CA GLY A 663 -16.05 7.47 -25.73
C GLY A 663 -16.39 8.29 -24.48
N GLN A 664 -16.71 9.57 -24.66
CA GLN A 664 -17.36 10.35 -23.62
C GLN A 664 -18.48 9.50 -22.99
N PRO A 665 -18.71 9.62 -21.66
CA PRO A 665 -19.74 8.83 -20.99
C PRO A 665 -20.99 8.88 -21.85
N PRO A 666 -21.72 7.76 -22.03
CA PRO A 666 -22.98 7.82 -22.74
C PRO A 666 -23.75 8.97 -22.08
N GLU A 667 -24.03 10.02 -22.86
CA GLU A 667 -25.10 10.93 -22.49
C GLU A 667 -26.24 9.98 -22.13
N ASP A 668 -26.63 9.98 -20.86
CA ASP A 668 -27.89 9.42 -20.40
C ASP A 668 -28.84 9.62 -21.56
N THR A 669 -29.30 8.54 -22.20
CA THR A 669 -30.16 8.59 -23.40
C THR A 669 -31.06 9.78 -23.26
N ASP A 670 -30.73 10.85 -23.99
CA ASP A 670 -31.12 12.19 -23.60
C ASP A 670 -32.63 12.23 -23.75
N CYS A 671 -33.32 12.02 -22.63
CA CYS A 671 -34.75 12.15 -22.60
C CYS A 671 -34.97 13.64 -22.75
N THR A 672 -35.08 14.06 -24.01
CA THR A 672 -35.25 15.45 -24.43
C THR A 672 -36.46 16.06 -23.71
N ILE A 673 -37.41 15.21 -23.35
CA ILE A 673 -38.58 15.50 -22.52
C ILE A 673 -38.17 15.78 -21.06
N CYS A 674 -37.33 14.96 -20.42
CA CYS A 674 -36.85 15.21 -19.05
C CYS A 674 -35.99 16.48 -18.94
N SER A 675 -35.12 16.76 -19.90
CA SER A 675 -34.34 18.02 -19.98
C SER A 675 -35.25 19.24 -20.11
N PHE A 676 -36.30 19.14 -20.93
CA PHE A 676 -37.33 20.17 -21.03
C PHE A 676 -38.09 20.38 -19.70
N PHE A 677 -38.44 19.30 -19.00
CA PHE A 677 -39.10 19.37 -17.69
C PHE A 677 -38.20 19.93 -16.59
N THR A 678 -36.88 19.69 -16.62
CA THR A 678 -35.93 20.21 -15.62
C THR A 678 -35.53 21.67 -15.87
N GLN A 679 -35.33 22.09 -17.11
CA GLN A 679 -35.02 23.50 -17.44
C GLN A 679 -36.22 24.43 -17.28
N LYS A 680 -37.44 23.95 -17.54
CA LYS A 680 -38.65 24.79 -17.55
C LYS A 680 -39.57 24.56 -16.35
N LYS A 681 -39.06 24.00 -15.24
CA LYS A 681 -39.84 23.73 -14.00
C LYS A 681 -40.73 24.89 -13.58
N SER A 682 -40.20 26.11 -13.61
CA SER A 682 -40.93 27.33 -13.27
C SER A 682 -42.09 27.60 -14.24
N LEU A 683 -41.86 27.46 -15.55
CA LEU A 683 -42.86 27.69 -16.60
C LEU A 683 -43.97 26.63 -16.58
N ILE A 684 -43.64 25.38 -16.25
CA ILE A 684 -44.61 24.29 -16.14
C ILE A 684 -45.45 24.44 -14.88
N PHE A 685 -44.84 24.87 -13.76
CA PHE A 685 -45.58 25.23 -12.55
C PHE A 685 -46.56 26.39 -12.80
N PHE A 686 -46.11 27.46 -13.45
CA PHE A 686 -46.99 28.58 -13.81
C PHE A 686 -48.06 28.17 -14.84
N GLY A 687 -47.74 27.30 -15.80
CA GLY A 687 -48.70 26.74 -16.75
C GLY A 687 -49.78 25.90 -16.08
N CYS A 688 -49.41 25.01 -15.16
CA CYS A 688 -50.36 24.22 -14.37
C CYS A 688 -51.24 25.09 -13.47
N CYS A 689 -50.69 26.15 -12.86
CA CYS A 689 -51.46 27.14 -12.11
C CYS A 689 -52.44 27.93 -13.01
N PHE A 690 -52.05 28.23 -14.25
CA PHE A 690 -52.91 28.93 -15.20
C PHE A 690 -54.05 28.04 -15.70
N ILE A 691 -53.77 26.76 -15.98
CA ILE A 691 -54.79 25.78 -16.38
C ILE A 691 -55.76 25.49 -15.23
N SER A 692 -55.27 25.37 -13.99
CA SER A 692 -56.15 25.14 -12.82
C SER A 692 -57.02 26.35 -12.52
N THR A 693 -56.50 27.58 -12.64
CA THR A 693 -57.31 28.79 -12.52
C THR A 693 -58.32 28.94 -13.66
N LEU A 694 -57.95 28.61 -14.90
CA LEU A 694 -58.88 28.59 -16.04
C LEU A 694 -59.98 27.54 -15.87
N ALA A 695 -59.64 26.35 -15.37
CA ALA A 695 -60.61 25.29 -15.08
C ALA A 695 -61.58 25.71 -13.97
N VAL A 696 -61.11 26.38 -12.93
CA VAL A 696 -61.97 26.92 -11.85
C VAL A 696 -62.89 28.03 -12.40
N LEU A 697 -62.38 28.94 -13.24
CA LEU A 697 -63.18 29.99 -13.87
C LEU A 697 -64.23 29.42 -14.84
N LEU A 698 -63.87 28.39 -15.62
CA LEU A 698 -64.81 27.64 -16.47
C LEU A 698 -65.87 26.91 -15.63
N SER A 699 -65.48 26.32 -14.50
CA SER A 699 -66.41 25.67 -13.58
C SER A 699 -67.39 26.68 -12.98
N ILE A 700 -66.92 27.87 -12.59
CA ILE A 700 -67.75 28.95 -12.05
C ILE A 700 -68.68 29.50 -13.12
N THR A 701 -68.23 29.67 -14.36
CA THR A 701 -69.08 30.15 -15.47
C THR A 701 -70.10 29.09 -15.90
N ILE A 702 -69.74 27.81 -15.96
CA ILE A 702 -70.69 26.71 -16.18
C ILE A 702 -71.70 26.63 -15.03
N PHE A 703 -71.27 26.80 -13.79
CA PHE A 703 -72.15 26.85 -12.62
C PHE A 703 -73.11 28.04 -12.68
N HIS A 704 -72.63 29.24 -13.04
CA HIS A 704 -73.47 30.43 -13.24
C HIS A 704 -74.43 30.26 -14.42
N HIS A 705 -74.01 29.62 -15.51
CA HIS A 705 -74.84 29.35 -16.68
C HIS A 705 -75.92 28.29 -16.38
N ARG A 706 -75.57 27.25 -15.60
CA ARG A 706 -76.56 26.28 -15.06
C ARG A 706 -77.52 26.94 -14.08
N LYS A 707 -77.06 27.81 -13.18
CA LYS A 707 -77.90 28.57 -12.24
C LYS A 707 -78.86 29.53 -12.97
N ARG A 708 -78.41 30.18 -14.05
CA ARG A 708 -79.27 30.99 -14.94
C ARG A 708 -80.30 30.16 -15.72
N ARG A 709 -79.94 28.96 -16.20
CA ARG A 709 -80.90 28.02 -16.82
C ARG A 709 -81.92 27.48 -15.80
N PHE A 710 -81.50 27.22 -14.56
CA PHE A 710 -82.40 26.79 -13.48
C PHE A 710 -83.35 27.92 -13.03
N HIS A 711 -82.91 29.18 -13.04
CA HIS A 711 -83.79 30.34 -12.84
C HIS A 711 -84.74 30.59 -14.02
N LYS A 712 -84.34 30.25 -15.25
CA LYS A 712 -85.24 30.31 -16.42
C LYS A 712 -86.26 29.18 -16.46
N SER A 713 -85.98 27.99 -15.92
CA SER A 713 -86.98 26.90 -15.85
C SER A 713 -87.97 27.10 -14.70
N LYS A 714 -87.57 27.71 -13.58
CA LYS A 714 -88.47 28.03 -12.46
C LYS A 714 -89.52 29.11 -12.75
N ASN A 715 -89.32 29.91 -13.81
CA ASN A 715 -90.27 30.95 -14.24
C ASN A 715 -91.28 30.47 -15.31
N LEU A 716 -91.28 29.18 -15.66
CA LEU A 716 -92.20 28.58 -16.64
C LEU A 716 -93.20 27.56 -16.03
N GLU A 717 -93.23 27.42 -14.69
CA GLU A 717 -94.10 26.48 -13.96
C GLU A 717 -95.15 27.16 -13.05
N ASN A 718 -95.56 28.40 -13.35
CA ASN A 718 -96.71 29.04 -12.69
C ASN A 718 -97.81 29.33 -13.72
N ILE A 719 -98.58 28.30 -14.08
CA ILE A 719 -99.91 28.43 -14.70
C ILE A 719 -100.87 27.52 -13.90
N PRO A 720 -101.90 28.06 -13.22
CA PRO A 720 -102.79 27.27 -12.39
C PRO A 720 -104.02 26.80 -13.19
N LEU A 721 -104.34 25.50 -13.13
CA LEU A 721 -105.66 24.98 -13.50
C LEU A 721 -106.16 23.96 -12.45
N LYS A 722 -107.10 24.48 -11.65
CA LYS A 722 -108.27 23.87 -10.99
C LYS A 722 -108.33 22.36 -10.70
N GLU A 723 -108.42 22.10 -9.39
CA GLU A 723 -109.43 21.30 -8.66
C GLU A 723 -110.09 20.07 -9.31
N GLY A 724 -110.07 18.97 -8.55
CA GLY A 724 -111.16 17.99 -8.57
C GLY A 724 -110.80 16.64 -7.95
N HIS A 725 -111.16 16.47 -6.68
CA HIS A 725 -111.71 15.25 -6.02
C HIS A 725 -110.96 13.89 -6.20
N SER A 726 -110.89 12.96 -5.27
CA SER A 726 -111.36 12.75 -3.90
C SER A 726 -110.99 11.30 -3.56
N ARG A 727 -110.72 10.99 -2.29
CA ARG A 727 -110.88 9.66 -1.65
C ARG A 727 -109.95 8.53 -2.15
N VAL A 728 -109.57 7.48 -1.41
CA VAL A 728 -109.70 7.00 -0.03
C VAL A 728 -108.78 5.76 0.03
N LEU A 729 -108.16 5.53 1.19
CA LEU A 729 -107.67 4.27 1.79
C LEU A 729 -107.37 3.05 0.89
N SER A 730 -106.14 2.54 0.98
CA SER A 730 -105.84 1.31 1.75
C SER A 730 -104.38 1.30 2.18
#